data_AF-A0A7N1A9J5-F1
#
_entry.id   AF-A0A7N1A9J5-F1
#
_cell.length_a   1.000
_cell.length_b   1.000
_cell.length_c   1.000
_cell.angle_alpha   90.00
_cell.angle_beta   90.00
_cell.angle_gamma   90.00
#
_symmetry.space_group_name_H-M   'P 1'
#
loop_
_entity.id
_entity.type
_entity.pdbx_description
1 polymer ?
#
loop_
_entity_poly.entity_id
_entity_poly.type
_entity_poly.pdbx_seq_one_letter_code
_entity_poly.pdbx_strand_id
1 'polypeptide(L)'
;MIEDFLQFTKEIHRIDAIREYVGTTLRLEALVGDLEDVIFSIMSQQGGNMFSAGITAPRSGDSQAGHEILLQAVKVMHGIEEVLAPTIKSHPHWSHLLRSVDSRVDKILTTLRPKVIADHRSLLASLGWPPNMLTGRVEEGEIAAIPNPLLLMQPDKREAYSRSFLGLCALQHLHSLREVRKLDCLGQKDTYRVLWAIDELVSPIASRTEYHFSKWAGGEPKYVFALVYRITRDFIVGIDDVLQPLIDQARLASCSATEAWVFAMVQMLDGFLNKSVFPPLADKCKVEGLKQEAISMWIHLIDLMVAFDKQMLSLLSSEPGRLEGVSRGISVLSVFAIRSEWLKLWAKIELKDAWKKLKAELNDEKCWLNSNDNLSTIRQPVQQLVYTWQDFRVPSIAEFAAKIAWEMIERGQNLPHIPLQAQFIRMTAGRFFWYFFKVLIFRCKRHESDVAGLGDVTLSRICESMNAARFIESKLLEWSDDVAFVEMVSVESHLDAVLLDNFDDETIFFSEELKSIAELQTNGLMEIITDVLCQFEHLSWDYIHNKESHDHAEVSHERAGISTDPGLSLSHTLIQALDFVRDRLLTLKARLNPSNFLDLWKGIADGLDHFILNSILEIGTRFSMSGMNQFHIDMKAVFLVFQPFCERPEAFLPRIRYALQLLQTDIAEAGSLLCGSHQTEYSQGYAIPYVSREQVEKIMNMKKF
;
A
#
# COMPACT_ATOMS: atom_id res chain seq x y z
N MET A 1 -21.17 -50.31 -41.80
CA MET A 1 -22.12 -49.30 -42.33
C MET A 1 -22.10 -47.99 -41.54
N ILE A 2 -22.31 -47.99 -40.22
CA ILE A 2 -22.21 -46.75 -39.40
C ILE A 2 -20.74 -46.29 -39.25
N GLU A 3 -19.80 -47.23 -39.08
CA GLU A 3 -18.36 -46.93 -39.03
C GLU A 3 -17.82 -46.37 -40.36
N ASP A 4 -18.25 -46.93 -41.49
CA ASP A 4 -17.84 -46.46 -42.82
C ASP A 4 -18.33 -45.04 -43.10
N PHE A 5 -19.55 -44.71 -42.66
CA PHE A 5 -20.11 -43.35 -42.78
C PHE A 5 -19.37 -42.35 -41.88
N LEU A 6 -18.99 -42.75 -40.67
CA LEU A 6 -18.19 -41.93 -39.76
C LEU A 6 -16.78 -41.67 -40.30
N GLN A 7 -16.16 -42.68 -40.93
CA GLN A 7 -14.84 -42.57 -41.55
C GLN A 7 -14.88 -41.69 -42.80
N PHE A 8 -15.92 -41.83 -43.63
CA PHE A 8 -16.14 -40.95 -44.78
C PHE A 8 -16.38 -39.49 -44.36
N THR A 9 -17.17 -39.28 -43.31
CA THR A 9 -17.40 -37.95 -42.74
C THR A 9 -16.08 -37.33 -42.25
N LYS A 10 -15.23 -38.09 -41.54
CA LYS A 10 -13.90 -37.61 -41.11
C LYS A 10 -12.99 -37.24 -42.28
N GLU A 11 -13.01 -38.02 -43.36
CA GLU A 11 -12.17 -37.74 -44.53
C GLU A 11 -12.67 -36.51 -45.31
N ILE A 12 -13.99 -36.29 -45.40
CA ILE A 12 -14.56 -35.04 -45.96
C ILE A 12 -14.10 -33.83 -45.15
N HIS A 13 -14.24 -33.88 -43.81
CA HIS A 13 -13.80 -32.77 -42.95
C HIS A 13 -12.30 -32.49 -43.10
N ARG A 14 -11.48 -33.55 -43.28
CA ARG A 14 -10.05 -33.41 -43.53
C ARG A 14 -9.76 -32.76 -44.88
N ILE A 15 -10.47 -33.15 -45.94
CA ILE A 15 -10.30 -32.57 -47.28
C ILE A 15 -10.73 -31.10 -47.28
N ASP A 16 -11.85 -30.77 -46.63
CA ASP A 16 -12.32 -29.40 -46.50
C ASP A 16 -11.33 -28.53 -45.72
N ALA A 17 -10.76 -29.03 -44.62
CA ALA A 17 -9.72 -28.35 -43.86
C ALA A 17 -8.43 -28.11 -44.69
N ILE A 18 -8.01 -29.08 -45.51
CA ILE A 18 -6.87 -28.93 -46.43
C ILE A 18 -7.18 -27.88 -47.50
N ARG A 19 -8.38 -27.92 -48.08
CA ARG A 19 -8.82 -26.95 -49.09
C ARG A 19 -8.83 -25.53 -48.54
N GLU A 20 -9.32 -25.36 -47.32
CA GLU A 20 -9.34 -24.07 -46.63
C GLU A 20 -7.92 -23.56 -46.32
N TYR A 21 -7.02 -24.45 -45.86
CA TYR A 21 -5.62 -24.11 -45.64
C TYR A 21 -4.92 -23.64 -46.91
N VAL A 22 -5.06 -24.40 -48.00
CA VAL A 22 -4.44 -24.06 -49.30
C VAL A 22 -5.03 -22.78 -49.86
N GLY A 23 -6.36 -22.61 -49.80
CA GLY A 23 -7.03 -21.39 -50.27
C GLY A 23 -6.57 -20.14 -49.51
N THR A 24 -6.45 -20.23 -48.18
CA THR A 24 -5.97 -19.14 -47.32
C THR A 24 -4.49 -18.85 -47.57
N THR A 25 -3.66 -19.90 -47.72
CA THR A 25 -2.23 -19.76 -48.02
C THR A 25 -1.99 -19.07 -49.35
N LEU A 26 -2.71 -19.45 -50.42
CA LEU A 26 -2.58 -18.82 -51.74
C LEU A 26 -3.01 -17.36 -51.72
N ARG A 27 -4.07 -17.03 -50.97
CA ARG A 27 -4.52 -15.65 -50.80
C ARG A 27 -3.47 -14.80 -50.07
N LEU A 28 -2.87 -15.32 -49.00
CA LEU A 28 -1.80 -14.66 -48.27
C LEU A 28 -0.54 -14.51 -49.12
N GLU A 29 -0.17 -15.52 -49.90
CA GLU A 29 0.98 -15.46 -50.80
C GLU A 29 0.82 -14.34 -51.85
N ALA A 30 -0.37 -14.24 -52.45
CA ALA A 30 -0.67 -13.16 -53.40
C ALA A 30 -0.55 -11.77 -52.76
N LEU A 31 -1.16 -11.57 -51.58
CA LEU A 31 -1.12 -10.28 -50.88
C LEU A 31 0.29 -9.90 -50.41
N VAL A 32 1.10 -10.86 -49.96
CA VAL A 32 2.49 -10.59 -49.59
C VAL A 32 3.33 -10.31 -50.83
N GLY A 33 3.09 -11.02 -51.94
CA GLY A 33 3.70 -10.72 -53.23
C GLY A 33 3.39 -9.30 -53.71
N ASP A 34 2.11 -8.89 -53.65
CA ASP A 34 1.69 -7.52 -53.98
C ASP A 34 2.43 -6.49 -53.11
N LEU A 35 2.63 -6.77 -51.82
CA LEU A 35 3.35 -5.88 -50.91
C LEU A 35 4.84 -5.79 -51.26
N GLU A 36 5.47 -6.91 -51.62
CA GLU A 36 6.87 -6.96 -52.06
C GLU A 36 7.07 -6.19 -53.37
N ASP A 37 6.13 -6.31 -54.32
CA ASP A 37 6.16 -5.60 -55.61
C ASP A 37 5.99 -4.08 -55.43
N VAL A 38 5.08 -3.65 -54.55
CA VAL A 38 4.87 -2.24 -54.20
C VAL A 38 6.19 -1.62 -53.69
N ILE A 39 6.96 -2.34 -52.88
CA ILE A 39 8.24 -1.85 -52.34
C ILE A 39 9.38 -1.96 -53.35
N PHE A 40 9.39 -2.99 -54.19
CA PHE A 40 10.35 -3.08 -55.29
C PHE A 40 10.22 -1.89 -56.25
N SER A 41 9.00 -1.39 -56.47
CA SER A 41 8.74 -0.14 -57.20
C SER A 41 9.37 1.09 -56.51
N ILE A 42 9.33 1.18 -55.17
CA ILE A 42 10.00 2.24 -54.38
C ILE A 42 11.52 2.22 -54.59
N MET A 43 12.10 1.02 -54.62
CA MET A 43 13.56 0.84 -54.73
C MET A 43 14.06 1.08 -56.15
N SER A 44 13.29 0.66 -57.16
CA SER A 44 13.65 0.82 -58.58
C SER A 44 13.55 2.27 -59.09
N GLN A 45 12.60 3.07 -58.59
CA GLN A 45 12.51 4.49 -58.93
C GLN A 45 13.72 5.32 -58.46
N GLN A 46 14.48 4.84 -57.48
CA GLN A 46 15.65 5.54 -56.93
C GLN A 46 17.00 5.05 -57.49
N GLY A 47 17.08 3.81 -57.98
CA GLY A 47 18.31 3.27 -58.59
C GLY A 47 18.66 3.88 -59.95
N GLY A 48 17.73 4.59 -60.58
CA GLY A 48 17.87 5.10 -61.95
C GLY A 48 18.68 6.39 -62.14
N ASN A 49 19.21 7.01 -61.07
CA ASN A 49 19.81 8.35 -61.20
C ASN A 49 21.14 8.57 -60.46
N MET A 50 22.00 7.55 -60.37
CA MET A 50 23.34 7.66 -59.78
C MET A 50 24.35 8.51 -60.59
N PHE A 51 23.99 9.06 -61.76
CA PHE A 51 24.90 9.85 -62.61
C PHE A 51 24.40 11.25 -62.99
N SER A 52 23.76 11.97 -62.07
CA SER A 52 23.70 13.44 -62.18
C SER A 52 23.87 14.12 -60.83
N ALA A 53 25.14 14.34 -60.47
CA ALA A 53 25.51 15.23 -59.38
C ALA A 53 25.29 16.68 -59.85
N GLY A 54 24.18 17.28 -59.42
CA GLY A 54 23.87 18.68 -59.65
C GLY A 54 22.78 19.13 -58.70
N ILE A 55 23.15 19.97 -57.74
CA ILE A 55 22.30 20.61 -56.73
C ILE A 55 20.99 21.09 -57.39
N THR A 56 19.92 20.33 -57.24
CA THR A 56 18.56 20.74 -57.60
C THR A 56 17.64 20.32 -56.47
N ALA A 57 16.87 21.29 -55.98
CA ALA A 57 15.85 21.09 -54.95
C ALA A 57 14.93 19.91 -55.34
N PRO A 58 14.35 19.18 -54.35
CA PRO A 58 13.43 18.10 -54.64
C PRO A 58 12.29 18.65 -55.53
N ARG A 59 12.12 18.06 -56.72
CA ARG A 59 10.99 18.39 -57.58
C ARG A 59 9.72 17.98 -56.84
N SER A 60 8.70 18.83 -56.87
CA SER A 60 7.41 18.62 -56.20
C SER A 60 6.72 17.29 -56.56
N GLY A 61 7.09 16.64 -57.66
CA GLY A 61 6.56 15.34 -58.10
C GLY A 61 7.09 14.11 -57.34
N ASP A 62 8.30 14.13 -56.78
CA ASP A 62 8.91 12.95 -56.13
C ASP A 62 8.23 12.63 -54.77
N SER A 63 7.77 13.66 -54.06
CA SER A 63 7.08 13.50 -52.77
C SER A 63 5.66 12.94 -52.91
N GLN A 64 4.99 13.22 -54.04
CA GLN A 64 3.64 12.73 -54.32
C GLN A 64 3.65 11.24 -54.70
N ALA A 65 4.58 10.82 -55.56
CA ALA A 65 4.76 9.42 -55.94
C ALA A 65 5.13 8.54 -54.73
N GLY A 66 6.03 9.00 -53.85
CA GLY A 66 6.39 8.27 -52.63
C GLY A 66 5.21 8.08 -51.67
N HIS A 67 4.31 9.06 -51.56
CA HIS A 67 3.14 8.99 -50.69
C HIS A 67 2.05 8.06 -51.23
N GLU A 68 1.79 8.06 -52.53
CA GLU A 68 0.86 7.13 -53.17
C GLU A 68 1.30 5.68 -52.97
N ILE A 69 2.61 5.43 -53.02
CA ILE A 69 3.17 4.10 -52.78
C ILE A 69 3.01 3.69 -51.31
N LEU A 70 3.20 4.60 -50.35
CA LEU A 70 2.95 4.34 -48.93
C LEU A 70 1.48 3.96 -48.67
N LEU A 71 0.54 4.71 -49.25
CA LEU A 71 -0.89 4.42 -49.12
C LEU A 71 -1.23 3.05 -49.71
N GLN A 72 -0.62 2.69 -50.84
CA GLN A 72 -0.82 1.37 -51.44
C GLN A 72 -0.24 0.26 -50.56
N ALA A 73 0.96 0.43 -50.00
CA ALA A 73 1.56 -0.52 -49.07
C ALA A 73 0.69 -0.72 -47.82
N VAL A 74 0.19 0.37 -47.22
CA VAL A 74 -0.74 0.35 -46.07
C VAL A 74 -2.02 -0.42 -46.42
N LYS A 75 -2.62 -0.20 -47.61
CA LYS A 75 -3.81 -0.93 -48.04
C LYS A 75 -3.58 -2.43 -48.17
N VAL A 76 -2.46 -2.84 -48.82
CA VAL A 76 -2.13 -4.27 -48.99
C VAL A 76 -1.87 -4.91 -47.62
N MET A 77 -1.13 -4.23 -46.74
CA MET A 77 -0.90 -4.70 -45.38
C MET A 77 -2.19 -4.86 -44.57
N HIS A 78 -3.14 -3.93 -44.70
CA HIS A 78 -4.45 -4.06 -44.07
C HIS A 78 -5.18 -5.31 -44.57
N GLY A 79 -5.16 -5.58 -45.88
CA GLY A 79 -5.74 -6.79 -46.45
C GLY A 79 -5.09 -8.09 -45.96
N ILE A 80 -3.79 -8.07 -45.65
CA ILE A 80 -3.10 -9.21 -45.00
C ILE A 80 -3.67 -9.42 -43.59
N GLU A 81 -3.80 -8.36 -42.79
CA GLU A 81 -4.33 -8.46 -41.42
C GLU A 81 -5.82 -8.87 -41.38
N GLU A 82 -6.64 -8.43 -42.33
CA GLU A 82 -8.03 -8.89 -42.48
C GLU A 82 -8.16 -10.40 -42.70
N VAL A 83 -7.16 -11.03 -43.32
CA VAL A 83 -7.11 -12.49 -43.52
C VAL A 83 -6.51 -13.20 -42.30
N LEU A 84 -5.48 -12.64 -41.66
CA LEU A 84 -4.80 -13.25 -40.52
C LEU A 84 -5.62 -13.22 -39.22
N ALA A 85 -6.35 -12.13 -38.95
CA ALA A 85 -7.14 -11.95 -37.72
C ALA A 85 -8.26 -12.98 -37.49
N PRO A 86 -9.06 -13.41 -38.49
CA PRO A 86 -10.00 -14.51 -38.31
C PRO A 86 -9.28 -15.87 -38.29
N THR A 87 -8.23 -16.04 -39.09
CA THR A 87 -7.50 -17.30 -39.24
C THR A 87 -6.87 -17.77 -37.93
N ILE A 88 -6.31 -16.86 -37.13
CA ILE A 88 -5.73 -17.20 -35.82
C ILE A 88 -6.79 -17.71 -34.83
N LYS A 89 -8.03 -17.20 -34.92
CA LYS A 89 -9.14 -17.59 -34.04
C LYS A 89 -9.77 -18.92 -34.45
N SER A 90 -9.92 -19.14 -35.75
CA SER A 90 -10.54 -20.36 -36.28
C SER A 90 -9.56 -21.55 -36.36
N HIS A 91 -8.27 -21.31 -36.60
CA HIS A 91 -7.27 -22.35 -36.85
C HIS A 91 -5.94 -22.12 -36.09
N PRO A 92 -5.90 -22.33 -34.76
CA PRO A 92 -4.71 -22.07 -33.93
C PRO A 92 -3.47 -22.89 -34.34
N HIS A 93 -3.66 -24.04 -34.97
CA HIS A 93 -2.58 -24.95 -35.40
C HIS A 93 -1.85 -24.50 -36.68
N TRP A 94 -2.28 -23.41 -37.34
CA TRP A 94 -1.61 -22.85 -38.53
C TRP A 94 -0.44 -21.91 -38.21
N SER A 95 0.13 -21.99 -37.00
CA SER A 95 1.16 -21.08 -36.50
C SER A 95 2.38 -20.89 -37.41
N HIS A 96 2.76 -21.91 -38.19
CA HIS A 96 3.87 -21.82 -39.14
C HIS A 96 3.57 -20.92 -40.34
N LEU A 97 2.34 -20.95 -40.85
CA LEU A 97 1.87 -20.06 -41.91
C LEU A 97 1.87 -18.61 -41.43
N LEU A 98 1.30 -18.36 -40.24
CA LEU A 98 1.28 -17.02 -39.63
C LEU A 98 2.70 -16.47 -39.45
N ARG A 99 3.61 -17.28 -38.89
CA ARG A 99 5.02 -16.88 -38.68
C ARG A 99 5.75 -16.59 -40.00
N SER A 100 5.45 -17.33 -41.06
CA SER A 100 6.06 -17.13 -42.38
C SER A 100 5.62 -15.80 -43.00
N VAL A 101 4.31 -15.52 -42.98
CA VAL A 101 3.76 -14.24 -43.46
C VAL A 101 4.30 -13.08 -42.62
N ASP A 102 4.30 -13.23 -41.30
CA ASP A 102 4.80 -12.21 -40.38
C ASP A 102 6.29 -11.88 -40.63
N SER A 103 7.13 -12.89 -40.83
CA SER A 103 8.56 -12.69 -41.15
C SER A 103 8.78 -11.85 -42.41
N ARG A 104 7.99 -12.08 -43.47
CA ARG A 104 8.09 -11.32 -44.73
C ARG A 104 7.60 -9.89 -44.56
N VAL A 105 6.47 -9.68 -43.90
CA VAL A 105 5.94 -8.34 -43.59
C VAL A 105 6.91 -7.57 -42.66
N ASP A 106 7.54 -8.23 -41.69
CA ASP A 106 8.56 -7.63 -40.82
C ASP A 106 9.77 -7.16 -41.63
N LYS A 107 10.28 -8.00 -42.53
CA LYS A 107 11.39 -7.65 -43.43
C LYS A 107 11.07 -6.40 -44.25
N ILE A 108 9.85 -6.32 -44.77
CA ILE A 108 9.33 -5.15 -45.49
C ILE A 108 9.30 -3.91 -44.60
N LEU A 109 8.71 -4.01 -43.41
CA LEU A 109 8.59 -2.89 -42.47
C LEU A 109 9.94 -2.34 -42.00
N THR A 110 10.96 -3.20 -41.85
CA THR A 110 12.32 -2.75 -41.51
C THR A 110 12.94 -1.82 -42.56
N THR A 111 12.47 -1.89 -43.82
CA THR A 111 12.93 -1.01 -44.91
C THR A 111 12.01 0.19 -45.09
N LEU A 112 10.68 -0.02 -45.05
CA LEU A 112 9.69 1.02 -45.30
C LEU A 112 9.67 2.08 -44.19
N ARG A 113 9.69 1.66 -42.92
CA ARG A 113 9.53 2.57 -41.78
C ARG A 113 10.63 3.64 -41.69
N PRO A 114 11.94 3.31 -41.74
CA PRO A 114 12.99 4.34 -41.68
C PRO A 114 12.89 5.35 -42.82
N LYS A 115 12.47 4.89 -44.01
CA LYS A 115 12.33 5.75 -45.18
C LYS A 115 11.20 6.76 -45.03
N VAL A 116 10.01 6.31 -44.65
CA VAL A 116 8.85 7.20 -44.44
C VAL A 116 9.15 8.24 -43.35
N ILE A 117 9.83 7.83 -42.27
CA ILE A 117 10.28 8.74 -41.21
C ILE A 117 11.28 9.76 -41.74
N ALA A 118 12.26 9.34 -42.55
CA ALA A 118 13.25 10.26 -43.13
C ALA A 118 12.60 11.28 -44.08
N ASP A 119 11.64 10.85 -44.91
CA ASP A 119 10.89 11.73 -45.80
C ASP A 119 10.05 12.75 -45.01
N HIS A 120 9.38 12.30 -43.94
CA HIS A 120 8.63 13.19 -43.04
C HIS A 120 9.54 14.21 -42.35
N ARG A 121 10.72 13.80 -41.84
CA ARG A 121 11.72 14.70 -41.25
C ARG A 121 12.24 15.74 -42.24
N SER A 122 12.49 15.33 -43.49
CA SER A 122 12.91 16.24 -44.56
C SER A 122 11.85 17.31 -44.82
N LEU A 123 10.58 16.92 -44.85
CA LEU A 123 9.46 17.84 -44.97
C LEU A 123 9.38 18.81 -43.78
N LEU A 124 9.48 18.32 -42.55
CA LEU A 124 9.53 19.14 -41.34
C LEU A 124 10.68 20.16 -41.38
N ALA A 125 11.88 19.74 -41.80
CA ALA A 125 13.02 20.64 -41.97
C ALA A 125 12.74 21.75 -43.00
N SER A 126 12.05 21.42 -44.11
CA SER A 126 11.64 22.39 -45.14
C SER A 126 10.60 23.43 -44.67
N LEU A 127 9.92 23.14 -43.55
CA LEU A 127 8.98 24.03 -42.87
C LEU A 127 9.69 24.92 -41.83
N GLY A 128 10.99 24.73 -41.61
CA GLY A 128 11.75 25.41 -40.56
C GLY A 128 11.60 24.76 -39.20
N TRP A 129 11.20 23.48 -39.13
CA TRP A 129 11.14 22.72 -37.89
C TRP A 129 12.49 22.05 -37.56
N PRO A 130 12.91 22.01 -36.29
CA PRO A 130 12.32 22.74 -35.16
C PRO A 130 12.65 24.25 -35.27
N PRO A 131 11.84 25.12 -34.67
CA PRO A 131 12.08 26.56 -34.68
C PRO A 131 13.31 26.96 -33.84
N ASN A 132 13.76 28.21 -34.00
CA ASN A 132 14.86 28.76 -33.23
C ASN A 132 14.40 29.08 -31.79
N MET A 133 14.74 28.21 -30.85
CA MET A 133 14.24 28.23 -29.46
C MET A 133 14.84 29.34 -28.57
N LEU A 134 15.75 30.17 -29.11
CA LEU A 134 16.60 31.10 -28.34
C LEU A 134 16.58 32.57 -28.83
N THR A 135 15.80 32.92 -29.85
CA THR A 135 15.72 34.30 -30.35
C THR A 135 14.48 35.03 -29.82
N GLY A 136 14.44 35.29 -28.51
CA GLY A 136 13.54 36.29 -27.94
C GLY A 136 14.30 37.60 -27.76
N ARG A 137 14.05 38.61 -28.61
CA ARG A 137 14.38 39.99 -28.22
C ARG A 137 13.45 40.35 -27.07
N VAL A 138 14.03 40.80 -25.96
CA VAL A 138 13.26 41.41 -24.87
C VAL A 138 12.88 42.81 -25.34
N GLU A 139 11.77 42.93 -26.05
CA GLU A 139 11.09 44.21 -26.23
C GLU A 139 9.91 44.21 -25.25
N GLU A 140 10.00 45.09 -24.25
CA GLU A 140 8.93 45.48 -23.32
C GLU A 140 8.21 44.36 -22.54
N GLY A 141 8.91 43.77 -21.56
CA GLY A 141 8.28 43.12 -20.39
C GLY A 141 7.56 41.78 -20.60
N GLU A 142 7.19 41.42 -21.82
CA GLU A 142 6.63 40.12 -22.19
C GLU A 142 7.64 39.32 -23.01
N ILE A 143 7.95 38.10 -22.55
CA ILE A 143 8.82 37.19 -23.31
C ILE A 143 8.03 36.75 -24.56
N ALA A 144 8.45 37.20 -25.74
CA ALA A 144 7.82 36.82 -27.01
C ALA A 144 7.70 35.29 -27.14
N ALA A 145 6.49 34.80 -27.43
CA ALA A 145 6.22 33.38 -27.64
C ALA A 145 7.06 32.83 -28.81
N ILE A 146 7.50 31.57 -28.70
CA ILE A 146 8.28 30.92 -29.77
C ILE A 146 7.36 30.81 -31.00
N PRO A 147 7.75 31.37 -32.17
CA PRO A 147 6.91 31.32 -33.35
C PRO A 147 6.71 29.85 -33.77
N ASN A 148 5.45 29.43 -33.95
CA ASN A 148 5.11 28.07 -34.33
C ASN A 148 5.08 27.91 -35.86
N PRO A 149 6.05 27.20 -36.48
CA PRO A 149 6.09 27.00 -37.92
C PRO A 149 4.89 26.20 -38.47
N LEU A 150 4.22 25.42 -37.63
CA LEU A 150 3.05 24.63 -38.03
C LEU A 150 1.84 25.51 -38.36
N LEU A 151 1.70 26.66 -37.68
CA LEU A 151 0.63 27.63 -37.97
C LEU A 151 0.93 28.46 -39.23
N LEU A 152 2.21 28.65 -39.54
CA LEU A 152 2.69 29.53 -40.62
C LEU A 152 2.87 28.81 -41.97
N MET A 153 2.38 27.57 -42.10
CA MET A 153 2.53 26.79 -43.33
C MET A 153 1.80 27.42 -44.53
N GLN A 154 2.49 27.50 -45.66
CA GLN A 154 1.87 27.80 -46.95
C GLN A 154 0.91 26.66 -47.38
N PRO A 155 -0.16 26.94 -48.16
CA PRO A 155 -1.18 25.94 -48.52
C PRO A 155 -0.61 24.64 -49.12
N ASP A 156 0.30 24.74 -50.10
CA ASP A 156 0.88 23.57 -50.78
C ASP A 156 1.70 22.69 -49.80
N LYS A 157 2.45 23.33 -48.90
CA LYS A 157 3.25 22.64 -47.89
C LYS A 157 2.39 22.05 -46.78
N ARG A 158 1.27 22.69 -46.43
CA ARG A 158 0.29 22.18 -45.48
C ARG A 158 -0.33 20.88 -45.99
N GLU A 159 -0.73 20.83 -47.25
CA GLU A 159 -1.30 19.62 -47.83
C GLU A 159 -0.27 18.47 -47.88
N ALA A 160 0.98 18.75 -48.26
CA ALA A 160 2.05 17.77 -48.22
C ALA A 160 2.31 17.24 -46.79
N TYR A 161 2.28 18.13 -45.79
CA TYR A 161 2.43 17.77 -44.37
C TYR A 161 1.28 16.89 -43.89
N SER A 162 0.02 17.30 -44.15
CA SER A 162 -1.16 16.52 -43.79
C SER A 162 -1.13 15.12 -44.38
N ARG A 163 -0.77 14.98 -45.66
CA ARG A 163 -0.58 13.67 -46.30
C ARG A 163 0.48 12.84 -45.59
N SER A 164 1.67 13.40 -45.39
CA SER A 164 2.78 12.70 -44.71
C SER A 164 2.40 12.26 -43.28
N PHE A 165 1.73 13.12 -42.52
CA PHE A 165 1.22 12.84 -41.17
C PHE A 165 0.23 11.68 -41.16
N LEU A 166 -0.80 11.74 -42.02
CA LEU A 166 -1.82 10.69 -42.13
C LEU A 166 -1.21 9.35 -42.55
N GLY A 167 -0.24 9.37 -43.47
CA GLY A 167 0.50 8.18 -43.89
C GLY A 167 1.27 7.52 -42.73
N LEU A 168 1.93 8.32 -41.89
CA LEU A 168 2.60 7.82 -40.69
C LEU A 168 1.63 7.25 -39.67
N CYS A 169 0.51 7.94 -39.40
CA CYS A 169 -0.55 7.44 -38.51
C CYS A 169 -1.12 6.11 -39.00
N ALA A 170 -1.39 5.98 -40.30
CA ALA A 170 -1.92 4.75 -40.88
C ALA A 170 -0.92 3.59 -40.77
N LEU A 171 0.37 3.85 -41.02
CA LEU A 171 1.42 2.84 -40.86
C LEU A 171 1.59 2.42 -39.40
N GLN A 172 1.55 3.36 -38.46
CA GLN A 172 1.61 3.07 -37.03
C GLN A 172 0.40 2.26 -36.57
N HIS A 173 -0.81 2.61 -37.01
CA HIS A 173 -2.03 1.90 -36.65
C HIS A 173 -1.97 0.42 -37.06
N LEU A 174 -1.53 0.14 -38.30
CA LEU A 174 -1.33 -1.23 -38.77
C LEU A 174 -0.25 -1.98 -37.99
N HIS A 175 0.84 -1.30 -37.68
CA HIS A 175 1.88 -1.89 -36.83
C HIS A 175 1.32 -2.23 -35.44
N SER A 176 0.52 -1.36 -34.82
CA SER A 176 -0.09 -1.63 -33.52
C SER A 176 -1.08 -2.79 -33.56
N LEU A 177 -1.98 -2.84 -34.56
CA LEU A 177 -2.91 -3.97 -34.74
C LEU A 177 -2.19 -5.30 -34.85
N ARG A 178 -1.10 -5.32 -35.63
CA ARG A 178 -0.27 -6.50 -35.83
C ARG A 178 0.44 -6.95 -34.56
N GLU A 179 0.97 -6.00 -33.79
CA GLU A 179 1.58 -6.29 -32.49
C GLU A 179 0.54 -6.81 -31.49
N VAL A 180 -0.67 -6.25 -31.44
CA VAL A 180 -1.77 -6.77 -30.62
C VAL A 180 -2.11 -8.19 -31.04
N ARG A 181 -2.25 -8.49 -32.33
CA ARG A 181 -2.47 -9.88 -32.80
C ARG A 181 -1.34 -10.83 -32.37
N LYS A 182 -0.08 -10.38 -32.40
CA LYS A 182 1.07 -11.16 -31.92
C LYS A 182 1.07 -11.34 -30.40
N LEU A 183 0.59 -10.34 -29.65
CA LEU A 183 0.60 -10.24 -28.18
C LEU A 183 -0.68 -10.77 -27.50
N ASP A 184 -1.82 -10.86 -28.19
CA ASP A 184 -3.06 -11.50 -27.72
C ASP A 184 -2.85 -12.99 -27.40
N CYS A 185 -1.72 -13.57 -27.83
CA CYS A 185 -1.21 -14.86 -27.37
C CYS A 185 -0.63 -14.85 -25.93
N LEU A 186 -0.51 -13.68 -25.27
CA LEU A 186 0.22 -13.45 -24.01
C LEU A 186 -0.50 -12.53 -22.98
N GLY A 187 -1.68 -11.96 -23.29
CA GLY A 187 -2.56 -11.35 -22.29
C GLY A 187 -2.08 -10.06 -21.61
N GLN A 188 -1.47 -9.11 -22.33
CA GLN A 188 -1.15 -7.78 -21.80
C GLN A 188 -2.02 -6.67 -22.40
N LYS A 189 -2.61 -5.84 -21.53
CA LYS A 189 -3.39 -4.65 -21.90
C LYS A 189 -2.50 -3.45 -22.25
N ASP A 190 -3.07 -2.59 -23.09
CA ASP A 190 -2.51 -1.44 -23.80
C ASP A 190 -1.45 -0.61 -23.06
N THR A 191 -0.26 -0.53 -23.65
CA THR A 191 0.70 0.54 -23.37
C THR A 191 0.32 1.75 -24.22
N TYR A 192 0.12 2.93 -23.62
CA TYR A 192 0.02 4.18 -24.37
C TYR A 192 1.30 4.34 -25.23
N ARG A 193 1.17 4.21 -26.55
CA ARG A 193 2.29 4.37 -27.48
C ARG A 193 2.31 5.81 -27.99
N VAL A 194 3.46 6.47 -27.89
CA VAL A 194 3.69 7.79 -28.50
C VAL A 194 3.33 7.72 -30.00
N LEU A 195 2.57 8.70 -30.48
CA LEU A 195 2.29 8.83 -31.92
C LEU A 195 3.60 9.15 -32.64
N TRP A 196 4.00 8.31 -33.62
CA TRP A 196 5.26 8.46 -34.35
C TRP A 196 5.36 9.86 -34.97
N ALA A 197 4.28 10.36 -35.57
CA ALA A 197 4.29 11.70 -36.17
C ALA A 197 4.56 12.82 -35.15
N ILE A 198 4.15 12.66 -33.89
CA ILE A 198 4.44 13.61 -32.81
C ILE A 198 5.86 13.39 -32.27
N ASP A 199 6.31 12.15 -32.15
CA ASP A 199 7.70 11.83 -31.79
C ASP A 199 8.69 12.46 -32.78
N GLU A 200 8.35 12.50 -34.07
CA GLU A 200 9.15 13.15 -35.10
C GLU A 200 9.17 14.69 -35.01
N LEU A 201 8.18 15.30 -34.33
CA LEU A 201 8.22 16.72 -33.97
C LEU A 201 9.12 16.95 -32.74
N VAL A 202 9.09 16.05 -31.77
CA VAL A 202 9.84 16.18 -30.51
C VAL A 202 11.32 15.83 -30.66
N SER A 203 11.67 14.81 -31.46
CA SER A 203 13.05 14.33 -31.61
C SER A 203 14.04 15.43 -32.03
N PRO A 204 13.76 16.30 -33.02
CA PRO A 204 14.64 17.41 -33.36
C PRO A 204 14.76 18.47 -32.26
N ILE A 205 13.69 18.69 -31.47
CA ILE A 205 13.73 19.57 -30.30
C ILE A 205 14.71 19.00 -29.27
N ALA A 206 14.57 17.70 -28.96
CA ALA A 206 15.44 16.99 -28.03
C ALA A 206 16.92 17.16 -28.39
N SER A 207 17.27 16.96 -29.67
CA SER A 207 18.64 17.12 -30.16
C SER A 207 19.17 18.55 -29.99
N ARG A 208 18.34 19.58 -30.19
CA ARG A 208 18.77 20.97 -30.00
C ARG A 208 18.90 21.36 -28.54
N THR A 209 18.07 20.80 -27.66
CA THR A 209 18.11 21.09 -26.23
C THR A 209 19.18 20.30 -25.48
N GLU A 210 19.67 19.18 -26.03
CA GLU A 210 20.62 18.26 -25.38
C GLU A 210 21.90 18.96 -24.86
N TYR A 211 22.44 19.92 -25.63
CA TYR A 211 23.61 20.70 -25.20
C TYR A 211 23.31 21.53 -23.94
N HIS A 212 22.16 22.21 -23.91
CA HIS A 212 21.74 23.02 -22.76
C HIS A 212 21.43 22.16 -21.55
N PHE A 213 20.75 21.03 -21.75
CA PHE A 213 20.44 20.08 -20.69
C PHE A 213 21.71 19.52 -20.05
N SER A 214 22.68 19.11 -20.86
CA SER A 214 23.96 18.59 -20.37
C SER A 214 24.73 19.63 -19.56
N LYS A 215 24.63 20.92 -19.93
CA LYS A 215 25.25 22.02 -19.18
C LYS A 215 24.59 22.26 -17.82
N TRP A 216 23.26 22.14 -17.72
CA TRP A 216 22.51 22.47 -16.51
C TRP A 216 22.29 21.29 -15.56
N ALA A 217 22.32 20.06 -16.06
CA ALA A 217 22.04 18.84 -15.31
C ALA A 217 22.84 18.70 -13.99
N GLY A 218 24.09 19.15 -13.99
CA GLY A 218 24.98 19.02 -12.82
C GLY A 218 24.81 20.08 -11.73
N GLY A 219 24.17 21.22 -12.02
CA GLY A 219 24.12 22.36 -11.08
C GLY A 219 22.76 23.01 -10.95
N GLU A 220 22.06 23.23 -12.07
CA GLU A 220 20.79 23.96 -12.10
C GLU A 220 19.73 23.19 -12.91
N PRO A 221 19.36 21.97 -12.48
CA PRO A 221 18.40 21.12 -13.20
C PRO A 221 17.03 21.80 -13.39
N LYS A 222 16.67 22.77 -12.53
CA LYS A 222 15.45 23.58 -12.66
C LYS A 222 15.29 24.24 -14.03
N TYR A 223 16.38 24.63 -14.69
CA TYR A 223 16.33 25.22 -16.03
C TYR A 223 15.99 24.21 -17.12
N VAL A 224 16.32 22.93 -16.91
CA VAL A 224 15.92 21.84 -17.81
C VAL A 224 14.40 21.69 -17.79
N PHE A 225 13.82 21.53 -16.61
CA PHE A 225 12.36 21.41 -16.43
C PHE A 225 11.62 22.65 -16.96
N ALA A 226 12.09 23.86 -16.61
CA ALA A 226 11.48 25.11 -17.07
C ALA A 226 11.52 25.26 -18.59
N LEU A 227 12.62 24.86 -19.24
CA LEU A 227 12.72 24.92 -20.70
C LEU A 227 11.74 23.95 -21.37
N VAL A 228 11.66 22.71 -20.88
CA VAL A 228 10.70 21.72 -21.41
C VAL A 228 9.28 22.21 -21.25
N TYR A 229 8.89 22.66 -20.05
CA TYR A 229 7.55 23.18 -19.79
C TYR A 229 7.20 24.36 -20.69
N ARG A 230 8.12 25.33 -20.83
CA ARG A 230 7.93 26.50 -21.70
C ARG A 230 7.68 26.07 -23.15
N ILE A 231 8.50 25.16 -23.68
CA ILE A 231 8.34 24.64 -25.03
C ILE A 231 6.97 23.97 -25.16
N THR A 232 6.64 23.03 -24.27
CA THR A 232 5.35 22.32 -24.32
C THR A 232 4.18 23.30 -24.37
N ARG A 233 4.16 24.28 -23.46
CA ARG A 233 3.12 25.31 -23.36
C ARG A 233 3.05 26.19 -24.60
N ASP A 234 4.18 26.68 -25.10
CA ASP A 234 4.20 27.65 -26.20
C ASP A 234 3.74 27.03 -27.53
N PHE A 235 3.93 25.72 -27.73
CA PHE A 235 3.48 25.01 -28.93
C PHE A 235 2.07 24.43 -28.82
N ILE A 236 1.47 24.35 -27.63
CA ILE A 236 0.24 23.59 -27.38
C ILE A 236 -0.92 24.01 -28.29
N VAL A 237 -1.14 25.31 -28.48
CA VAL A 237 -2.24 25.85 -29.30
C VAL A 237 -2.07 25.45 -30.76
N GLY A 238 -0.88 25.63 -31.32
CA GLY A 238 -0.67 25.28 -32.73
C GLY A 238 -0.56 23.77 -32.97
N ILE A 239 -0.27 22.98 -31.93
CA ILE A 239 -0.40 21.52 -31.98
C ILE A 239 -1.88 21.13 -32.04
N ASP A 240 -2.72 21.72 -31.18
CA ASP A 240 -4.15 21.45 -31.14
C ASP A 240 -4.83 21.84 -32.46
N ASP A 241 -4.63 23.09 -32.91
CA ASP A 241 -5.24 23.65 -34.12
C ASP A 241 -4.85 22.90 -35.41
N VAL A 242 -3.63 22.37 -35.48
CA VAL A 242 -3.09 21.76 -36.71
C VAL A 242 -3.19 20.23 -36.67
N LEU A 243 -2.89 19.61 -35.53
CA LEU A 243 -2.79 18.14 -35.44
C LEU A 243 -4.10 17.49 -35.03
N GLN A 244 -4.95 18.11 -34.19
CA GLN A 244 -6.22 17.50 -33.79
C GLN A 244 -7.10 17.17 -35.02
N PRO A 245 -7.28 18.07 -36.01
CA PRO A 245 -8.04 17.74 -37.23
C PRO A 245 -7.44 16.57 -38.02
N LEU A 246 -6.11 16.42 -38.03
CA LEU A 246 -5.43 15.33 -38.72
C LEU A 246 -5.55 14.00 -37.98
N ILE A 247 -5.53 14.03 -36.64
CA ILE A 247 -5.79 12.86 -35.78
C ILE A 247 -7.23 12.39 -35.96
N ASP A 248 -8.19 13.32 -35.99
CA ASP A 248 -9.60 13.02 -36.24
C ASP A 248 -9.79 12.42 -37.64
N GLN A 249 -9.12 12.98 -38.65
CA GLN A 249 -9.12 12.42 -40.02
C GLN A 249 -8.48 11.03 -40.08
N ALA A 250 -7.44 10.77 -39.28
CA ALA A 250 -6.82 9.45 -39.15
C ALA A 250 -7.70 8.43 -38.39
N ARG A 251 -8.85 8.85 -37.86
CA ARG A 251 -9.80 8.02 -37.08
C ARG A 251 -9.16 7.36 -35.85
N LEU A 252 -8.18 8.02 -35.26
CA LEU A 252 -7.56 7.60 -34.00
C LEU A 252 -8.46 8.02 -32.83
N ALA A 253 -9.66 7.42 -32.77
CA ALA A 253 -10.67 7.72 -31.75
C ALA A 253 -10.05 7.56 -30.35
N SER A 254 -10.27 8.55 -29.47
CA SER A 254 -9.69 8.74 -28.13
C SER A 254 -8.34 9.46 -28.03
N CYS A 255 -7.59 9.67 -29.12
CA CYS A 255 -6.33 10.43 -29.05
C CYS A 255 -6.57 11.95 -29.05
N SER A 256 -6.05 12.65 -28.04
CA SER A 256 -5.91 14.12 -28.06
C SER A 256 -4.51 14.49 -28.55
N ALA A 257 -4.42 15.42 -29.50
CA ALA A 257 -3.17 16.02 -29.96
C ALA A 257 -2.39 16.64 -28.80
N THR A 258 -3.12 17.35 -27.93
CA THR A 258 -2.60 18.00 -26.74
C THR A 258 -2.06 16.98 -25.73
N GLU A 259 -2.82 15.95 -25.38
CA GLU A 259 -2.34 14.87 -24.48
C GLU A 259 -1.10 14.18 -25.05
N ALA A 260 -1.12 13.82 -26.34
CA ALA A 260 -0.03 13.11 -26.98
C ALA A 260 1.25 13.97 -27.09
N TRP A 261 1.12 15.28 -27.27
CA TRP A 261 2.23 16.23 -27.24
C TRP A 261 2.84 16.39 -25.86
N VAL A 262 2.01 16.59 -24.83
CA VAL A 262 2.47 16.67 -23.44
C VAL A 262 3.19 15.38 -23.05
N PHE A 263 2.61 14.22 -23.38
CA PHE A 263 3.23 12.92 -23.14
C PHE A 263 4.58 12.77 -23.85
N ALA A 264 4.68 13.11 -25.14
CA ALA A 264 5.93 13.01 -25.89
C ALA A 264 7.04 13.92 -25.32
N MET A 265 6.70 15.12 -24.88
CA MET A 265 7.63 16.04 -24.22
C MET A 265 8.10 15.52 -22.85
N VAL A 266 7.20 14.90 -22.08
CA VAL A 266 7.54 14.20 -20.82
C VAL A 266 8.49 13.03 -21.09
N GLN A 267 8.20 12.20 -22.09
CA GLN A 267 9.06 11.06 -22.47
C GLN A 267 10.45 11.51 -22.95
N MET A 268 10.54 12.62 -23.67
CA MET A 268 11.82 13.22 -24.04
C MET A 268 12.66 13.59 -22.81
N LEU A 269 12.04 14.22 -21.81
CA LEU A 269 12.73 14.60 -20.58
C LEU A 269 13.09 13.37 -19.74
N ASP A 270 12.17 12.42 -19.57
CA ASP A 270 12.41 11.15 -18.89
C ASP A 270 13.62 10.41 -19.48
N GLY A 271 13.68 10.31 -20.81
CA GLY A 271 14.81 9.72 -21.53
C GLY A 271 16.14 10.42 -21.25
N PHE A 272 16.14 11.76 -21.17
CA PHE A 272 17.34 12.51 -20.77
C PHE A 272 17.74 12.24 -19.32
N LEU A 273 16.79 12.25 -18.38
CA LEU A 273 17.05 12.00 -16.96
C LEU A 273 17.61 10.58 -16.74
N ASN A 274 17.01 9.58 -17.37
CA ASN A 274 17.41 8.18 -17.31
C ASN A 274 18.80 7.95 -17.91
N LYS A 275 19.14 8.63 -19.01
CA LYS A 275 20.43 8.48 -19.68
C LYS A 275 21.57 9.25 -19.00
N SER A 276 21.30 10.47 -18.56
CA SER A 276 22.36 11.46 -18.30
C SER A 276 22.40 12.00 -16.87
N VAL A 277 21.30 11.94 -16.11
CA VAL A 277 21.21 12.55 -14.77
C VAL A 277 21.25 11.51 -13.66
N PHE A 278 20.36 10.53 -13.71
CA PHE A 278 20.26 9.51 -12.66
C PHE A 278 21.47 8.59 -12.54
N PRO A 279 22.09 8.07 -13.63
CA PRO A 279 23.25 7.18 -13.51
C PRO A 279 24.43 7.80 -12.73
N PRO A 280 24.97 8.98 -13.08
CA PRO A 280 26.09 9.56 -12.34
C PRO A 280 25.69 9.94 -10.90
N LEU A 281 24.44 10.34 -10.67
CA LEU A 281 23.95 10.68 -9.33
C LEU A 281 23.83 9.45 -8.43
N ALA A 282 23.31 8.34 -8.96
CA ALA A 282 23.19 7.07 -8.26
C ALA A 282 24.57 6.51 -7.87
N ASP A 283 25.58 6.66 -8.73
CA ASP A 283 26.94 6.23 -8.41
C ASP A 283 27.59 7.09 -7.34
N LYS A 284 27.41 8.42 -7.38
CA LYS A 284 27.87 9.31 -6.30
C LYS A 284 27.22 8.99 -4.94
N CYS A 285 25.97 8.53 -4.92
CA CYS A 285 25.29 8.12 -3.69
C CYS A 285 25.92 6.88 -3.01
N LYS A 286 26.74 6.11 -3.74
CA LYS A 286 27.46 4.94 -3.20
C LYS A 286 28.82 5.33 -2.59
N VAL A 287 29.40 6.47 -2.95
CA VAL A 287 30.73 6.90 -2.54
C VAL A 287 30.65 7.71 -1.24
N GLU A 288 31.35 7.28 -0.19
CA GLU A 288 31.19 7.85 1.17
C GLU A 288 31.48 9.35 1.28
N GLY A 289 32.42 9.89 0.49
CA GLY A 289 32.81 11.31 0.54
C GLY A 289 31.86 12.30 -0.15
N LEU A 290 31.09 11.86 -1.17
CA LEU A 290 30.16 12.71 -1.94
C LEU A 290 28.69 12.42 -1.63
N LYS A 291 28.46 11.50 -0.69
CA LYS A 291 27.15 10.91 -0.42
C LYS A 291 26.09 11.92 0.01
N GLN A 292 26.45 12.86 0.90
CA GLN A 292 25.47 13.81 1.43
C GLN A 292 25.03 14.82 0.37
N GLU A 293 25.97 15.38 -0.40
CA GLU A 293 25.65 16.28 -1.51
C GLU A 293 24.81 15.57 -2.58
N ALA A 294 25.19 14.33 -2.94
CA ALA A 294 24.44 13.52 -3.90
C ALA A 294 23.02 13.18 -3.41
N ILE A 295 22.84 12.91 -2.10
CA ILE A 295 21.53 12.70 -1.50
C ILE A 295 20.67 13.97 -1.59
N SER A 296 21.22 15.14 -1.24
CA SER A 296 20.49 16.41 -1.33
C SER A 296 20.09 16.73 -2.77
N MET A 297 20.99 16.50 -3.73
CA MET A 297 20.69 16.65 -5.17
C MET A 297 19.62 15.67 -5.63
N TRP A 298 19.63 14.43 -5.15
CA TRP A 298 18.61 13.42 -5.46
C TRP A 298 17.23 13.89 -5.00
N ILE A 299 17.08 14.24 -3.72
CA ILE A 299 15.80 14.70 -3.17
C ILE A 299 15.31 15.96 -3.89
N HIS A 300 16.20 16.93 -4.13
CA HIS A 300 15.85 18.13 -4.88
C HIS A 300 15.38 17.82 -6.30
N LEU A 301 16.02 16.86 -6.98
CA LEU A 301 15.60 16.42 -8.32
C LEU A 301 14.18 15.80 -8.28
N ILE A 302 13.87 14.97 -7.28
CA ILE A 302 12.53 14.40 -7.10
C ILE A 302 11.50 15.52 -6.91
N ASP A 303 11.79 16.53 -6.08
CA ASP A 303 10.86 17.63 -5.84
C ASP A 303 10.60 18.44 -7.12
N LEU A 304 11.64 18.68 -7.93
CA LEU A 304 11.51 19.31 -9.24
C LEU A 304 10.67 18.46 -10.20
N MET A 305 10.85 17.13 -10.19
CA MET A 305 10.07 16.19 -11.01
C MET A 305 8.59 16.22 -10.64
N VAL A 306 8.26 16.16 -9.33
CA VAL A 306 6.87 16.24 -8.84
C VAL A 306 6.23 17.58 -9.21
N ALA A 307 6.96 18.68 -9.03
CA ALA A 307 6.48 20.01 -9.39
C ALA A 307 6.24 20.14 -10.90
N PHE A 308 7.16 19.60 -11.71
CA PHE A 308 7.05 19.57 -13.16
C PHE A 308 5.85 18.75 -13.64
N ASP A 309 5.63 17.55 -13.09
CA ASP A 309 4.48 16.72 -13.45
C ASP A 309 3.16 17.44 -13.15
N LYS A 310 3.04 18.09 -11.99
CA LYS A 310 1.87 18.92 -11.65
C LYS A 310 1.66 20.07 -12.64
N GLN A 311 2.73 20.72 -13.09
CA GLN A 311 2.67 21.77 -14.11
C GLN A 311 2.28 21.24 -15.48
N MET A 312 2.72 20.04 -15.86
CA MET A 312 2.39 19.43 -17.15
C MET A 312 0.94 18.95 -17.17
N LEU A 313 0.43 18.38 -16.07
CA LEU A 313 -0.96 17.96 -15.93
C LEU A 313 -1.94 19.14 -15.99
N SER A 314 -1.56 20.32 -15.47
CA SER A 314 -2.42 21.50 -15.55
C SER A 314 -2.65 22.00 -16.99
N LEU A 315 -1.74 21.68 -17.92
CA LEU A 315 -1.93 21.96 -19.35
C LEU A 315 -3.06 21.12 -19.98
N LEU A 316 -3.46 20.02 -19.33
CA LEU A 316 -4.50 19.10 -19.81
C LEU A 316 -5.87 19.36 -19.18
N SER A 317 -5.92 20.12 -18.08
CA SER A 317 -7.09 20.22 -17.19
C SER A 317 -8.21 21.16 -17.69
N SER A 318 -8.26 21.47 -19.00
CA SER A 318 -9.30 22.32 -19.59
C SER A 318 -10.60 21.58 -19.93
N GLU A 319 -10.65 20.24 -19.82
CA GLU A 319 -11.82 19.43 -20.16
C GLU A 319 -12.39 18.74 -18.91
N PRO A 320 -13.53 19.20 -18.36
CA PRO A 320 -14.19 18.52 -17.26
C PRO A 320 -14.86 17.23 -17.77
N GLY A 321 -14.30 16.07 -17.42
CA GLY A 321 -15.00 14.77 -17.55
C GLY A 321 -14.28 13.63 -18.26
N ARG A 322 -12.97 13.71 -18.56
CA ARG A 322 -12.24 12.59 -19.18
C ARG A 322 -11.52 11.72 -18.14
N LEU A 323 -11.86 10.42 -18.18
CA LEU A 323 -11.47 9.31 -17.31
C LEU A 323 -10.08 9.41 -16.66
N GLU A 324 -10.07 9.17 -15.35
CA GLU A 324 -8.95 8.89 -14.42
C GLU A 324 -7.94 7.81 -14.89
N GLY A 325 -8.17 7.17 -16.05
CA GLY A 325 -7.25 6.22 -16.66
C GLY A 325 -6.16 6.84 -17.55
N VAL A 326 -6.40 8.01 -18.16
CA VAL A 326 -5.48 8.61 -19.16
C VAL A 326 -4.36 9.43 -18.51
N SER A 327 -4.62 10.07 -17.37
CA SER A 327 -3.65 10.92 -16.66
C SER A 327 -2.54 10.13 -15.94
N ARG A 328 -2.71 8.80 -15.74
CA ARG A 328 -1.77 7.95 -14.99
C ARG A 328 -0.45 7.64 -15.75
N GLY A 329 -0.34 7.99 -17.03
CA GLY A 329 0.85 7.71 -17.86
C GLY A 329 1.80 8.89 -18.08
N ILE A 330 1.37 10.12 -17.81
CA ILE A 330 2.14 11.34 -18.12
C ILE A 330 2.92 11.75 -16.87
N SER A 331 4.06 11.11 -16.63
CA SER A 331 4.93 11.44 -15.50
C SER A 331 6.40 11.12 -15.77
N VAL A 332 7.29 12.05 -15.42
CA VAL A 332 8.74 11.79 -15.44
C VAL A 332 9.19 10.85 -14.33
N LEU A 333 8.35 10.59 -13.33
CA LEU A 333 8.61 9.59 -12.29
C LEU A 333 8.44 8.15 -12.80
N SER A 334 7.94 7.97 -14.03
CA SER A 334 7.86 6.66 -14.68
C SER A 334 9.23 5.97 -14.84
N VAL A 335 10.32 6.74 -14.81
CA VAL A 335 11.70 6.22 -14.72
C VAL A 335 11.89 5.16 -13.64
N PHE A 336 11.17 5.27 -12.51
CA PHE A 336 11.27 4.33 -11.40
C PHE A 336 10.61 2.99 -11.68
N ALA A 337 9.68 2.92 -12.64
CA ALA A 337 9.06 1.67 -13.08
C ALA A 337 10.05 0.84 -13.90
N ILE A 338 10.85 1.51 -14.73
CA ILE A 338 11.87 0.89 -15.58
C ILE A 338 13.10 0.49 -14.74
N ARG A 339 13.48 1.33 -13.76
CA ARG A 339 14.70 1.19 -12.96
C ARG A 339 14.38 0.99 -11.48
N SER A 340 13.92 -0.20 -11.12
CA SER A 340 13.53 -0.54 -9.74
C SER A 340 14.63 -0.32 -8.69
N GLU A 341 15.91 -0.40 -9.09
CA GLU A 341 17.05 -0.13 -8.22
C GLU A 341 17.13 1.34 -7.78
N TRP A 342 16.66 2.27 -8.59
CA TRP A 342 16.61 3.70 -8.25
C TRP A 342 15.45 4.00 -7.31
N LEU A 343 14.32 3.32 -7.47
CA LEU A 343 13.22 3.38 -6.50
C LEU A 343 13.68 2.89 -5.12
N LYS A 344 14.37 1.74 -5.09
CA LYS A 344 14.96 1.19 -3.85
C LYS A 344 16.00 2.14 -3.23
N LEU A 345 16.80 2.80 -4.06
CA LEU A 345 17.78 3.79 -3.58
C LEU A 345 17.09 4.99 -2.96
N TRP A 346 16.07 5.54 -3.62
CA TRP A 346 15.29 6.66 -3.09
C TRP A 346 14.60 6.28 -1.76
N ALA A 347 13.90 5.15 -1.72
CA ALA A 347 13.28 4.65 -0.50
C ALA A 347 14.28 4.48 0.66
N LYS A 348 15.49 4.00 0.36
CA LYS A 348 16.57 3.88 1.36
C LYS A 348 17.08 5.24 1.86
N ILE A 349 17.08 6.26 1.01
CA ILE A 349 17.46 7.63 1.39
C ILE A 349 16.41 8.20 2.36
N GLU A 350 15.13 8.14 1.99
CA GLU A 350 14.00 8.62 2.80
C GLU A 350 13.94 7.92 4.15
N LEU A 351 14.00 6.59 4.17
CA LEU A 351 13.97 5.79 5.40
C LEU A 351 15.13 6.16 6.34
N LYS A 352 16.32 6.46 5.80
CA LYS A 352 17.48 6.87 6.60
C LYS A 352 17.32 8.25 7.19
N ASP A 353 16.79 9.20 6.42
CA ASP A 353 16.51 10.54 6.91
C ASP A 353 15.42 10.54 7.99
N ALA A 354 14.31 9.84 7.72
CA ALA A 354 13.23 9.59 8.67
C ALA A 354 13.74 8.98 9.98
N TRP A 355 14.57 7.93 9.88
CA TRP A 355 15.15 7.29 11.06
C TRP A 355 16.12 8.22 11.82
N LYS A 356 16.89 9.04 11.11
CA LYS A 356 17.78 10.03 11.74
C LYS A 356 16.98 11.08 12.52
N LYS A 357 15.88 11.58 11.95
CA LYS A 357 14.94 12.50 12.61
C LYS A 357 14.35 11.88 13.87
N LEU A 358 13.80 10.67 13.76
CA LEU A 358 13.24 9.96 14.91
C LEU A 358 14.29 9.71 16.01
N LYS A 359 15.49 9.27 15.64
CA LYS A 359 16.57 9.02 16.60
C LYS A 359 17.03 10.27 17.36
N ALA A 360 16.90 11.46 16.78
CA ALA A 360 17.19 12.70 17.49
C ALA A 360 16.22 12.92 18.66
N GLU A 361 14.91 12.73 18.40
CA GLU A 361 13.84 12.87 19.40
C GLU A 361 13.83 11.76 20.46
N LEU A 362 14.21 10.53 20.09
CA LEU A 362 14.23 9.38 21.01
C LEU A 362 15.16 9.57 22.23
N ASN A 363 16.14 10.48 22.17
CA ASN A 363 17.06 10.73 23.28
C ASN A 363 16.44 11.62 24.38
N ASP A 364 15.32 12.30 24.12
CA ASP A 364 14.61 13.08 25.12
C ASP A 364 13.51 12.23 25.77
N GLU A 365 13.68 11.92 27.06
CA GLU A 365 12.68 11.17 27.83
C GLU A 365 11.33 11.92 27.93
N LYS A 366 11.31 13.25 27.78
CA LYS A 366 10.07 14.03 27.80
C LYS A 366 9.15 13.71 26.63
N CYS A 367 9.69 13.27 25.50
CA CYS A 367 8.91 12.92 24.31
C CYS A 367 8.04 11.67 24.52
N TRP A 368 8.27 10.91 25.58
CA TRP A 368 7.47 9.74 25.97
C TRP A 368 6.28 10.10 26.89
N LEU A 369 6.25 11.31 27.42
CA LEU A 369 5.16 11.79 28.27
C LEU A 369 4.00 12.29 27.41
N ASN A 370 2.79 12.29 28.00
CA ASN A 370 1.59 12.78 27.32
C ASN A 370 1.63 14.30 27.16
N SER A 371 1.30 14.80 25.96
CA SER A 371 1.24 16.24 25.67
C SER A 371 0.27 17.03 26.58
N ASN A 372 -0.68 16.34 27.23
CA ASN A 372 -1.76 16.93 28.03
C ASN A 372 -1.57 16.82 29.56
N ASP A 373 -0.37 16.50 30.05
CA ASP A 373 -0.12 16.33 31.50
C ASP A 373 -0.05 17.66 32.28
N ASN A 374 -0.92 18.62 31.94
CA ASN A 374 -1.31 19.70 32.84
C ASN A 374 -2.33 19.13 33.85
N LEU A 375 -1.77 18.48 34.86
CA LEU A 375 -2.33 17.99 36.12
C LEU A 375 -3.58 18.75 36.64
N SER A 376 -4.80 18.50 36.14
CA SER A 376 -6.02 19.08 36.75
C SER A 376 -7.36 18.39 36.49
N THR A 377 -7.43 17.14 36.01
CA THR A 377 -8.72 16.47 35.83
C THR A 377 -8.72 15.01 36.30
N ILE A 378 -8.51 14.80 37.60
CA ILE A 378 -8.85 13.52 38.25
C ILE A 378 -10.12 13.76 39.07
N ARG A 379 -11.28 13.48 38.47
CA ARG A 379 -12.57 13.08 39.08
C ARG A 379 -13.69 13.30 38.06
N GLN A 380 -13.86 12.37 37.13
CA GLN A 380 -15.19 12.16 36.55
C GLN A 380 -15.53 10.67 36.59
N PRO A 381 -16.72 10.30 37.08
CA PRO A 381 -17.20 8.93 37.01
C PRO A 381 -17.46 8.56 35.55
N VAL A 382 -17.24 7.28 35.24
CA VAL A 382 -17.39 6.71 33.90
C VAL A 382 -18.85 6.84 33.48
N GLN A 383 -19.16 7.79 32.60
CA GLN A 383 -20.43 7.85 31.89
C GLN A 383 -20.18 7.70 30.38
N GLN A 384 -20.72 6.60 29.85
CA GLN A 384 -21.07 6.33 28.46
C GLN A 384 -20.04 6.71 27.37
N LEU A 385 -19.16 5.74 27.11
CA LEU A 385 -18.60 5.30 25.82
C LEU A 385 -19.00 6.11 24.56
N VAL A 386 -18.33 7.25 24.38
CA VAL A 386 -17.91 7.72 23.05
C VAL A 386 -16.43 8.00 23.18
N TYR A 387 -15.60 7.01 22.82
CA TYR A 387 -14.14 7.18 22.84
C TYR A 387 -13.76 8.29 21.88
N THR A 388 -13.16 9.35 22.40
CA THR A 388 -12.67 10.46 21.58
C THR A 388 -11.15 10.37 21.48
N TRP A 389 -10.57 10.97 20.43
CA TRP A 389 -9.12 11.03 20.19
C TRP A 389 -8.27 11.50 21.39
N GLN A 390 -8.89 12.18 22.35
CA GLN A 390 -8.26 12.65 23.59
C GLN A 390 -8.00 11.54 24.62
N ASP A 391 -8.52 10.33 24.41
CA ASP A 391 -8.43 9.21 25.36
C ASP A 391 -7.19 8.31 25.17
N PHE A 392 -6.45 8.45 24.07
CA PHE A 392 -5.33 7.57 23.75
C PHE A 392 -4.07 7.76 24.62
N ARG A 393 -4.00 8.85 25.40
CA ARG A 393 -2.80 9.20 26.21
C ARG A 393 -1.53 9.13 25.37
N VAL A 394 -1.53 9.90 24.29
CA VAL A 394 -0.56 9.79 23.21
C VAL A 394 0.78 10.42 23.64
N PRO A 395 1.88 9.66 23.60
CA PRO A 395 3.23 10.22 23.72
C PRO A 395 3.58 11.06 22.49
N SER A 396 4.23 12.22 22.67
CA SER A 396 4.61 13.10 21.56
C SER A 396 5.51 12.41 20.52
N ILE A 397 6.32 11.43 20.94
CA ILE A 397 7.15 10.62 20.05
C ILE A 397 6.32 9.80 19.04
N ALA A 398 5.12 9.34 19.43
CA ALA A 398 4.23 8.59 18.57
C ALA A 398 3.58 9.50 17.51
N GLU A 399 3.17 10.70 17.90
CA GLU A 399 2.69 11.73 16.96
C GLU A 399 3.78 12.12 15.96
N PHE A 400 5.00 12.30 16.44
CA PHE A 400 6.16 12.61 15.60
C PHE A 400 6.48 11.47 14.62
N ALA A 401 6.46 10.21 15.09
CA ALA A 401 6.65 9.05 14.23
C ALA A 401 5.56 8.94 13.15
N ALA A 402 4.28 9.12 13.52
CA ALA A 402 3.17 9.13 12.58
C ALA A 402 3.32 10.25 11.53
N LYS A 403 3.73 11.45 11.95
CA LYS A 403 3.97 12.58 11.05
C LYS A 403 5.07 12.27 10.03
N ILE A 404 6.22 11.75 10.47
CA ILE A 404 7.32 11.38 9.56
C ILE A 404 6.90 10.28 8.58
N ALA A 405 6.16 9.28 9.06
CA ALA A 405 5.65 8.21 8.22
C ALA A 405 4.69 8.75 7.15
N TRP A 406 3.79 9.66 7.53
CA TRP A 406 2.87 10.31 6.62
C TRP A 406 3.59 11.15 5.56
N GLU A 407 4.62 11.92 5.93
CA GLU A 407 5.45 12.65 4.96
C GLU A 407 6.06 11.72 3.90
N MET A 408 6.50 10.51 4.28
CA MET A 408 6.99 9.51 3.31
C MET A 408 5.88 8.94 2.43
N ILE A 409 4.69 8.73 2.99
CA ILE A 409 3.51 8.26 2.26
C ILE A 409 3.10 9.27 1.19
N GLU A 410 2.96 10.55 1.56
CA GLU A 410 2.61 11.64 0.63
C GLU A 410 3.61 11.74 -0.52
N ARG A 411 4.90 11.56 -0.23
CA ARG A 411 5.94 11.53 -1.27
C ARG A 411 5.74 10.35 -2.23
N GLY A 412 5.44 9.16 -1.70
CA GLY A 412 5.15 7.95 -2.47
C GLY A 412 3.92 8.07 -3.36
N GLN A 413 2.86 8.75 -2.88
CA GLN A 413 1.61 8.96 -3.63
C GLN A 413 1.78 9.78 -4.92
N ASN A 414 2.87 10.56 -5.05
CA ASN A 414 3.16 11.26 -6.31
C ASN A 414 3.64 10.33 -7.44
N LEU A 415 3.95 9.06 -7.16
CA LEU A 415 4.33 8.09 -8.20
C LEU A 415 3.14 7.77 -9.13
N PRO A 416 3.37 7.55 -10.44
CA PRO A 416 2.29 7.48 -11.43
C PRO A 416 1.46 6.19 -11.41
N HIS A 417 1.99 5.12 -10.81
CA HIS A 417 1.36 3.79 -10.85
C HIS A 417 1.13 3.26 -9.43
N ILE A 418 -0.09 2.77 -9.17
CA ILE A 418 -0.49 2.20 -7.88
C ILE A 418 0.49 1.12 -7.38
N PRO A 419 0.96 0.14 -8.20
CA PRO A 419 1.97 -0.82 -7.74
C PRO A 419 3.29 -0.18 -7.30
N LEU A 420 3.72 0.90 -7.96
CA LEU A 420 4.93 1.62 -7.60
C LEU A 420 4.75 2.38 -6.29
N GLN A 421 3.58 3.03 -6.11
CA GLN A 421 3.23 3.71 -4.86
C GLN A 421 3.27 2.72 -3.69
N ALA A 422 2.56 1.59 -3.82
CA ALA A 422 2.52 0.53 -2.82
C ALA A 422 3.93 0.02 -2.48
N GLN A 423 4.72 -0.34 -3.50
CA GLN A 423 6.08 -0.82 -3.32
C GLN A 423 6.95 0.21 -2.57
N PHE A 424 6.85 1.49 -2.93
CA PHE A 424 7.62 2.54 -2.28
C PHE A 424 7.22 2.71 -0.81
N ILE A 425 5.92 2.75 -0.50
CA ILE A 425 5.40 2.94 0.85
C ILE A 425 5.80 1.77 1.76
N ARG A 426 5.72 0.52 1.27
CA ARG A 426 6.21 -0.66 2.01
C ARG A 426 7.70 -0.58 2.31
N MET A 427 8.51 -0.11 1.35
CA MET A 427 9.96 0.05 1.52
C MET A 427 10.36 1.22 2.44
N THR A 428 9.47 2.18 2.67
CA THR A 428 9.71 3.37 3.51
C THR A 428 8.91 3.32 4.81
N ALA A 429 7.65 3.76 4.81
CA ALA A 429 6.80 3.89 5.98
C ALA A 429 6.57 2.56 6.71
N GLY A 430 6.30 1.47 5.99
CA GLY A 430 6.13 0.14 6.61
C GLY A 430 7.39 -0.31 7.37
N ARG A 431 8.56 -0.24 6.71
CA ARG A 431 9.85 -0.52 7.35
C ARG A 431 10.20 0.44 8.49
N PHE A 432 9.82 1.70 8.37
CA PHE A 432 10.01 2.69 9.44
C PHE A 432 9.21 2.33 10.68
N PHE A 433 7.94 1.95 10.53
CA PHE A 433 7.11 1.48 11.63
C PHE A 433 7.69 0.24 12.28
N TRP A 434 8.19 -0.72 11.49
CA TRP A 434 8.86 -1.89 12.06
C TRP A 434 10.08 -1.53 12.93
N TYR A 435 10.89 -0.54 12.52
CA TYR A 435 11.97 -0.04 13.38
C TYR A 435 11.44 0.66 14.63
N PHE A 436 10.38 1.44 14.52
CA PHE A 436 9.74 2.09 15.66
C PHE A 436 9.18 1.07 16.65
N PHE A 437 8.48 0.03 16.19
CA PHE A 437 7.94 -1.03 17.05
C PHE A 437 9.05 -1.80 17.76
N LYS A 438 10.20 -2.01 17.11
CA LYS A 438 11.38 -2.56 17.79
C LYS A 438 11.87 -1.69 18.94
N VAL A 439 11.81 -0.37 18.81
CA VAL A 439 12.12 0.56 19.91
C VAL A 439 11.11 0.38 21.05
N LEU A 440 9.82 0.31 20.73
CA LEU A 440 8.76 0.06 21.74
C LEU A 440 9.00 -1.25 22.48
N ILE A 441 9.22 -2.36 21.76
CA ILE A 441 9.53 -3.67 22.35
C ILE A 441 10.79 -3.58 23.23
N PHE A 442 11.85 -2.93 22.75
CA PHE A 442 13.09 -2.81 23.52
C PHE A 442 12.90 -2.01 24.80
N ARG A 443 12.10 -0.94 24.77
CA ARG A 443 11.78 -0.10 25.94
C ARG A 443 10.93 -0.84 26.98
N CYS A 444 10.12 -1.82 26.56
CA CYS A 444 9.34 -2.68 27.45
C CYS A 444 10.17 -3.75 28.17
N LYS A 445 11.37 -4.12 27.68
CA LYS A 445 12.15 -5.21 28.28
C LYS A 445 12.63 -4.85 29.69
N ARG A 446 12.48 -5.80 30.62
CA ARG A 446 13.05 -5.71 31.97
C ARG A 446 14.57 -5.52 31.92
N HIS A 447 15.07 -4.62 32.77
CA HIS A 447 16.49 -4.51 33.02
C HIS A 447 16.93 -5.51 34.10
N GLU A 448 18.17 -5.98 34.03
CA GLU A 448 18.76 -6.97 34.96
C GLU A 448 18.74 -6.52 36.44
N SER A 449 18.45 -5.25 36.73
CA SER A 449 18.34 -4.70 38.09
C SER A 449 16.98 -4.90 38.77
N ASP A 450 15.93 -5.37 38.07
CA ASP A 450 14.57 -5.57 38.61
C ASP A 450 14.44 -6.92 39.34
N VAL A 451 15.22 -7.10 40.41
CA VAL A 451 15.31 -8.36 41.17
C VAL A 451 14.05 -8.65 42.02
N ALA A 452 13.19 -7.65 42.24
CA ALA A 452 11.95 -7.80 43.02
C ALA A 452 10.78 -7.00 42.40
N GLY A 453 10.05 -7.63 41.48
CA GLY A 453 8.84 -7.07 40.84
C GLY A 453 9.10 -5.99 39.79
N LEU A 454 8.05 -5.57 39.08
CA LEU A 454 8.11 -4.53 38.06
C LEU A 454 8.21 -3.15 38.72
N GLY A 455 9.43 -2.59 38.76
CA GLY A 455 9.68 -1.25 39.27
C GLY A 455 8.85 -0.18 38.55
N ASP A 456 8.55 0.92 39.24
CA ASP A 456 7.65 1.98 38.73
C ASP A 456 8.12 2.64 37.43
N VAL A 457 9.44 2.65 37.20
CA VAL A 457 10.07 3.15 35.96
C VAL A 457 9.80 2.18 34.81
N THR A 458 10.02 0.89 35.01
CA THR A 458 9.76 -0.15 34.00
C THR A 458 8.26 -0.21 33.69
N LEU A 459 7.40 -0.09 34.70
CA LEU A 459 5.96 0.02 34.47
C LEU A 459 5.59 1.24 33.61
N SER A 460 6.15 2.42 33.91
CA SER A 460 5.90 3.64 33.13
C SER A 460 6.25 3.42 31.66
N ARG A 461 7.42 2.85 31.41
CA ARG A 461 7.92 2.55 30.06
C ARG A 461 7.01 1.60 29.28
N ILE A 462 6.50 0.56 29.93
CA ILE A 462 5.55 -0.38 29.29
C ILE A 462 4.24 0.36 28.96
N CYS A 463 3.70 1.14 29.90
CA CYS A 463 2.46 1.91 29.68
C CYS A 463 2.59 2.93 28.54
N GLU A 464 3.66 3.72 28.53
CA GLU A 464 3.97 4.70 27.49
C GLU A 464 4.10 4.04 26.11
N SER A 465 4.82 2.92 26.04
CA SER A 465 5.02 2.17 24.79
C SER A 465 3.72 1.57 24.27
N MET A 466 2.86 1.08 25.16
CA MET A 466 1.53 0.56 24.80
C MET A 466 0.59 1.66 24.31
N ASN A 467 0.61 2.85 24.92
CA ASN A 467 -0.18 3.98 24.45
C ASN A 467 0.30 4.48 23.08
N ALA A 468 1.62 4.58 22.87
CA ALA A 468 2.20 4.89 21.57
C ALA A 468 1.74 3.90 20.50
N ALA A 469 1.79 2.60 20.81
CA ALA A 469 1.37 1.56 19.89
C ALA A 469 -0.12 1.65 19.54
N ARG A 470 -0.99 1.89 20.54
CA ARG A 470 -2.44 2.03 20.34
C ARG A 470 -2.80 3.27 19.49
N PHE A 471 -2.04 4.35 19.65
CA PHE A 471 -2.18 5.52 18.78
C PHE A 471 -1.79 5.22 17.33
N ILE A 472 -0.64 4.57 17.10
CA ILE A 472 -0.22 4.19 15.75
C ILE A 472 -1.20 3.21 15.11
N GLU A 473 -1.70 2.22 15.85
CA GLU A 473 -2.75 1.29 15.39
C GLU A 473 -3.96 2.05 14.86
N SER A 474 -4.47 3.02 15.64
CA SER A 474 -5.59 3.87 15.20
C SER A 474 -5.28 4.63 13.92
N LYS A 475 -4.04 5.11 13.74
CA LYS A 475 -3.63 5.82 12.52
C LYS A 475 -3.49 4.90 11.32
N LEU A 476 -2.93 3.70 11.50
CA LEU A 476 -2.82 2.72 10.44
C LEU A 476 -4.18 2.23 9.96
N LEU A 477 -5.14 2.06 10.87
CA LEU A 477 -6.53 1.75 10.52
C LEU A 477 -7.17 2.92 9.75
N GLU A 478 -7.07 4.15 10.25
CA GLU A 478 -7.56 5.36 9.57
C GLU A 478 -7.00 5.48 8.14
N TRP A 479 -5.70 5.26 7.96
CA TRP A 479 -5.08 5.33 6.64
C TRP A 479 -5.48 4.16 5.73
N SER A 480 -5.73 2.99 6.30
CA SER A 480 -6.17 1.83 5.51
C SER A 480 -7.56 2.01 4.91
N ASP A 481 -8.39 2.85 5.51
CA ASP A 481 -9.72 3.19 5.00
C ASP A 481 -9.69 4.21 3.84
N ASP A 482 -8.54 4.84 3.57
CA ASP A 482 -8.39 5.77 2.45
C ASP A 482 -8.39 5.03 1.11
N VAL A 483 -9.12 5.58 0.13
CA VAL A 483 -9.31 5.04 -1.23
C VAL A 483 -7.98 4.66 -1.88
N ALA A 484 -6.92 5.47 -1.66
CA ALA A 484 -5.60 5.21 -2.23
C ALA A 484 -5.03 3.86 -1.76
N PHE A 485 -5.20 3.51 -0.49
CA PHE A 485 -4.69 2.24 0.06
C PHE A 485 -5.58 1.05 -0.28
N VAL A 486 -6.90 1.24 -0.34
CA VAL A 486 -7.84 0.23 -0.82
C VAL A 486 -7.54 -0.16 -2.27
N GLU A 487 -7.26 0.82 -3.14
CA GLU A 487 -6.80 0.57 -4.52
C GLU A 487 -5.49 -0.21 -4.57
N MET A 488 -4.52 0.13 -3.71
CA MET A 488 -3.24 -0.60 -3.64
C MET A 488 -3.45 -2.08 -3.30
N VAL A 489 -4.28 -2.38 -2.31
CA VAL A 489 -4.54 -3.77 -1.91
C VAL A 489 -5.29 -4.54 -2.99
N SER A 490 -6.26 -3.92 -3.66
CA SER A 490 -6.96 -4.57 -4.78
C SER A 490 -5.99 -4.97 -5.89
N VAL A 491 -5.05 -4.10 -6.23
CA VAL A 491 -4.05 -4.38 -7.27
C VAL A 491 -3.04 -5.45 -6.83
N GLU A 492 -2.55 -5.40 -5.58
CA GLU A 492 -1.67 -6.45 -5.02
C GLU A 492 -2.39 -7.82 -4.99
N SER A 493 -3.64 -7.86 -4.54
CA SER A 493 -4.45 -9.08 -4.46
C SER A 493 -4.74 -9.68 -5.83
N HIS A 494 -4.91 -8.86 -6.88
CA HIS A 494 -5.04 -9.34 -8.26
C HIS A 494 -3.74 -9.93 -8.83
N LEU A 495 -2.58 -9.46 -8.39
CA LEU A 495 -1.28 -10.03 -8.77
C LEU A 495 -1.03 -11.36 -8.04
N ASP A 496 -1.43 -11.46 -6.77
CA ASP A 496 -1.25 -12.66 -5.94
C ASP A 496 -2.33 -13.75 -6.14
N ALA A 497 -3.55 -13.39 -6.57
CA ALA A 497 -4.61 -14.34 -6.92
C ALA A 497 -4.26 -15.23 -8.14
N VAL A 498 -3.24 -14.85 -8.91
CA VAL A 498 -2.69 -15.72 -9.98
C VAL A 498 -1.85 -16.86 -9.39
N LEU A 499 -1.45 -16.79 -8.12
CA LEU A 499 -0.50 -17.71 -7.50
C LEU A 499 -1.08 -18.57 -6.37
N LEU A 500 -2.11 -18.14 -5.61
CA LEU A 500 -2.61 -18.92 -4.46
C LEU A 500 -4.14 -18.77 -4.22
N ASP A 501 -4.83 -19.92 -4.20
CA ASP A 501 -6.29 -20.08 -4.00
C ASP A 501 -6.66 -20.13 -2.50
N ASN A 502 -6.26 -19.12 -1.73
CA ASN A 502 -6.65 -18.98 -0.32
C ASN A 502 -7.19 -17.58 -0.09
N PHE A 503 -8.48 -17.38 -0.39
CA PHE A 503 -9.23 -16.22 0.08
C PHE A 503 -9.61 -16.45 1.55
N ASP A 504 -8.82 -15.88 2.45
CA ASP A 504 -9.27 -15.60 3.81
C ASP A 504 -8.73 -14.24 4.27
N ASP A 505 -9.63 -13.49 4.90
CA ASP A 505 -9.58 -12.09 5.38
C ASP A 505 -9.48 -10.96 4.33
N GLU A 506 -10.31 -9.94 4.56
CA GLU A 506 -10.19 -8.61 3.96
C GLU A 506 -8.75 -8.11 4.18
N THR A 507 -7.93 -8.18 3.15
CA THR A 507 -6.52 -7.80 3.25
C THR A 507 -6.44 -6.30 3.51
N ILE A 508 -5.89 -5.93 4.67
CA ILE A 508 -5.59 -4.54 5.03
C ILE A 508 -4.14 -4.25 4.61
N PHE A 509 -3.88 -3.06 4.04
CA PHE A 509 -2.55 -2.70 3.52
C PHE A 509 -1.44 -2.81 4.58
N PHE A 510 -1.70 -2.33 5.81
CA PHE A 510 -0.78 -2.37 6.95
C PHE A 510 -1.00 -3.58 7.88
N SER A 511 -1.51 -4.70 7.36
CA SER A 511 -1.85 -5.90 8.15
C SER A 511 -0.66 -6.47 8.94
N GLU A 512 0.55 -6.49 8.36
CA GLU A 512 1.76 -6.95 9.04
C GLU A 512 2.13 -6.04 10.23
N GLU A 513 2.06 -4.73 10.02
CA GLU A 513 2.32 -3.74 11.05
C GLU A 513 1.29 -3.81 12.19
N LEU A 514 0.00 -3.95 11.85
CA LEU A 514 -1.09 -4.11 12.81
C LEU A 514 -0.92 -5.37 13.65
N LYS A 515 -0.55 -6.50 13.04
CA LYS A 515 -0.24 -7.74 13.75
C LYS A 515 0.91 -7.55 14.74
N SER A 516 1.99 -6.88 14.33
CA SER A 516 3.12 -6.58 15.21
C SER A 516 2.72 -5.71 16.41
N ILE A 517 1.79 -4.77 16.23
CA ILE A 517 1.25 -3.95 17.33
C ILE A 517 0.41 -4.80 18.29
N ALA A 518 -0.47 -5.66 17.76
CA ALA A 518 -1.31 -6.54 18.57
C ALA A 518 -0.46 -7.48 19.45
N GLU A 519 0.64 -8.02 18.90
CA GLU A 519 1.62 -8.83 19.64
C GLU A 519 2.29 -8.02 20.77
N LEU A 520 2.75 -6.79 20.50
CA LEU A 520 3.33 -5.91 21.53
C LEU A 520 2.34 -5.64 22.66
N GLN A 521 1.10 -5.28 22.33
CA GLN A 521 0.06 -4.94 23.31
C GLN A 521 -0.28 -6.13 24.19
N THR A 522 -0.48 -7.31 23.59
CA THR A 522 -0.77 -8.55 24.32
C THR A 522 0.37 -8.90 25.28
N ASN A 523 1.62 -8.86 24.80
CA ASN A 523 2.79 -9.16 25.63
C ASN A 523 2.94 -8.16 26.79
N GLY A 524 2.77 -6.86 26.53
CA GLY A 524 2.85 -5.82 27.56
C GLY A 524 1.75 -5.94 28.62
N LEU A 525 0.51 -6.24 28.22
CA LEU A 525 -0.59 -6.50 29.15
C LEU A 525 -0.30 -7.71 30.04
N MET A 526 0.09 -8.83 29.42
CA MET A 526 0.38 -10.06 30.15
C MET A 526 1.54 -9.90 31.13
N GLU A 527 2.56 -9.12 30.80
CA GLU A 527 3.66 -8.84 31.71
C GLU A 527 3.21 -8.08 32.96
N ILE A 528 2.36 -7.05 32.80
CA ILE A 528 1.83 -6.29 33.95
C ILE A 528 0.87 -7.17 34.76
N ILE A 529 -0.05 -7.91 34.11
CA ILE A 529 -1.00 -8.80 34.80
C ILE A 529 -0.24 -9.83 35.64
N THR A 530 0.78 -10.48 35.05
CA THR A 530 1.60 -11.48 35.74
C THR A 530 2.34 -10.87 36.94
N ASP A 531 2.92 -9.68 36.79
CA ASP A 531 3.58 -8.98 37.90
C ASP A 531 2.61 -8.70 39.07
N VAL A 532 1.42 -8.19 38.77
CA VAL A 532 0.40 -7.88 39.80
C VAL A 532 -0.06 -9.15 40.50
N LEU A 533 -0.32 -10.22 39.75
CA LEU A 533 -0.78 -11.50 40.33
C LEU A 533 0.32 -12.17 41.17
N CYS A 534 1.57 -12.19 40.70
CA CYS A 534 2.68 -12.74 41.47
C CYS A 534 2.95 -11.96 42.77
N GLN A 535 2.84 -10.62 42.73
CA GLN A 535 2.98 -9.83 43.95
C GLN A 535 1.81 -10.03 44.91
N PHE A 536 0.58 -10.17 44.39
CA PHE A 536 -0.56 -10.54 45.21
C PHE A 536 -0.37 -11.92 45.87
N GLU A 537 0.07 -12.93 45.12
CA GLU A 537 0.38 -14.27 45.64
C GLU A 537 1.43 -14.21 46.76
N HIS A 538 2.50 -13.44 46.56
CA HIS A 538 3.54 -13.28 47.57
C HIS A 538 3.01 -12.60 48.85
N LEU A 539 2.24 -11.51 48.71
CA LEU A 539 1.70 -10.75 49.84
C LEU A 539 0.56 -11.48 50.57
N SER A 540 -0.15 -12.38 49.88
CA SER A 540 -1.24 -13.18 50.45
C SER A 540 -0.80 -14.56 50.94
N TRP A 541 0.50 -14.88 50.86
CA TRP A 541 1.03 -16.21 51.19
C TRP A 541 0.64 -16.64 52.60
N ASP A 542 0.80 -15.75 53.59
CA ASP A 542 0.44 -16.01 54.99
C ASP A 542 -1.07 -16.18 55.19
N TYR A 543 -1.90 -15.42 54.46
CA TYR A 543 -3.36 -15.58 54.52
C TYR A 543 -3.78 -16.97 54.02
N ILE A 544 -3.18 -17.42 52.93
CA ILE A 544 -3.54 -18.68 52.28
C ILE A 544 -3.03 -19.88 53.08
N HIS A 545 -1.76 -19.88 53.51
CA HIS A 545 -1.12 -21.08 54.08
C HIS A 545 -1.27 -21.24 55.60
N ASN A 546 -1.79 -20.24 56.31
CA ASN A 546 -1.91 -20.29 57.76
C ASN A 546 -3.17 -21.05 58.21
N LYS A 547 -3.06 -22.39 58.26
CA LYS A 547 -4.13 -23.33 58.67
C LYS A 547 -4.72 -23.05 60.06
N GLU A 548 -3.93 -22.46 60.98
CA GLU A 548 -4.33 -22.26 62.38
C GLU A 548 -5.34 -21.11 62.55
N SER A 549 -5.36 -20.14 61.63
CA SER A 549 -6.26 -18.97 61.70
C SER A 549 -7.73 -19.28 61.39
N HIS A 550 -7.99 -20.35 60.62
CA HIS A 550 -9.35 -20.75 60.23
C HIS A 550 -10.02 -21.72 61.21
N ASP A 551 -9.24 -22.27 62.16
CA ASP A 551 -9.68 -23.29 63.13
C ASP A 551 -9.85 -22.76 64.57
N HIS A 552 -9.23 -21.64 64.97
CA HIS A 552 -9.30 -21.12 66.35
C HIS A 552 -10.28 -19.94 66.51
N ALA A 553 -11.50 -20.24 66.93
CA ALA A 553 -12.39 -19.29 67.62
C ALA A 553 -12.94 -19.88 68.94
N GLU A 554 -12.20 -20.80 69.56
CA GLU A 554 -12.49 -21.28 70.91
C GLU A 554 -11.22 -21.16 71.75
N VAL A 555 -11.12 -20.06 72.51
CA VAL A 555 -10.69 -19.97 73.93
C VAL A 555 -10.26 -18.53 74.21
N SER A 556 -11.16 -17.77 74.83
CA SER A 556 -10.80 -16.87 75.93
C SER A 556 -12.05 -16.68 76.79
N HIS A 557 -12.13 -17.45 77.87
CA HIS A 557 -13.15 -17.26 78.91
C HIS A 557 -12.81 -16.03 79.77
N GLU A 558 -13.89 -15.35 80.18
CA GLU A 558 -13.98 -14.36 81.26
C GLU A 558 -13.48 -12.93 81.01
N ARG A 559 -14.42 -12.02 80.71
CA ARG A 559 -14.93 -11.06 81.70
C ARG A 559 -16.24 -10.43 81.21
N ALA A 560 -17.32 -10.61 81.98
CA ALA A 560 -18.59 -9.95 81.76
C ALA A 560 -18.43 -8.42 81.83
N GLY A 561 -18.93 -7.73 80.81
CA GLY A 561 -18.96 -6.27 80.75
C GLY A 561 -19.37 -5.76 79.38
N ILE A 562 -20.68 -5.57 79.20
CA ILE A 562 -21.40 -4.77 78.19
C ILE A 562 -20.50 -4.20 77.07
N SER A 563 -20.53 -4.82 75.89
CA SER A 563 -20.28 -4.13 74.62
C SER A 563 -21.17 -4.72 73.54
N THR A 564 -21.93 -3.85 72.91
CA THR A 564 -22.64 -4.09 71.65
C THR A 564 -21.60 -4.07 70.53
N ASP A 565 -21.51 -5.20 69.81
CA ASP A 565 -20.77 -5.47 68.56
C ASP A 565 -19.23 -5.66 68.65
N PRO A 566 -18.71 -6.91 68.64
CA PRO A 566 -17.29 -7.20 68.44
C PRO A 566 -17.01 -7.69 67.00
N GLY A 567 -16.73 -6.73 66.11
CA GLY A 567 -15.57 -6.71 65.21
C GLY A 567 -15.23 -7.96 64.38
N LEU A 568 -15.95 -8.21 63.28
CA LEU A 568 -15.38 -8.91 62.14
C LEU A 568 -14.65 -7.89 61.24
N SER A 569 -13.37 -7.66 61.51
CA SER A 569 -12.48 -6.86 60.65
C SER A 569 -11.85 -7.71 59.55
N LEU A 570 -11.38 -7.09 58.47
CA LEU A 570 -10.63 -7.77 57.42
C LEU A 570 -9.41 -8.50 57.97
N SER A 571 -9.10 -9.68 57.40
CA SER A 571 -7.91 -10.44 57.78
C SER A 571 -6.66 -9.59 57.56
N HIS A 572 -5.91 -9.31 58.63
CA HIS A 572 -4.73 -8.42 58.60
C HIS A 572 -3.68 -8.87 57.56
N THR A 573 -3.59 -10.18 57.30
CA THR A 573 -2.69 -10.78 56.31
C THR A 573 -3.16 -10.64 54.86
N LEU A 574 -4.43 -10.28 54.61
CA LEU A 574 -4.97 -10.05 53.26
C LEU A 574 -5.04 -8.56 52.89
N ILE A 575 -5.17 -7.67 53.89
CA ILE A 575 -5.28 -6.21 53.67
C ILE A 575 -4.12 -5.69 52.83
N GLN A 576 -2.88 -6.07 53.14
CA GLN A 576 -1.70 -5.61 52.41
C GLN A 576 -1.73 -6.00 50.93
N ALA A 577 -2.19 -7.21 50.61
CA ALA A 577 -2.30 -7.69 49.23
C ALA A 577 -3.40 -6.94 48.46
N LEU A 578 -4.54 -6.66 49.10
CA LEU A 578 -5.65 -5.92 48.49
C LEU A 578 -5.32 -4.44 48.29
N ASP A 579 -4.65 -3.80 49.25
CA ASP A 579 -4.18 -2.43 49.12
C ASP A 579 -3.18 -2.30 47.97
N PHE A 580 -2.24 -3.25 47.84
CA PHE A 580 -1.32 -3.29 46.70
C PHE A 580 -2.05 -3.36 45.36
N VAL A 581 -2.99 -4.30 45.18
CA VAL A 581 -3.74 -4.44 43.92
C VAL A 581 -4.55 -3.18 43.63
N ARG A 582 -5.22 -2.59 44.63
CA ARG A 582 -5.98 -1.35 44.46
C ARG A 582 -5.08 -0.22 43.99
N ASP A 583 -3.97 0.03 44.67
CA ASP A 583 -3.07 1.14 44.38
C ASP A 583 -2.42 0.97 43.00
N ARG A 584 -2.09 -0.28 42.64
CA ARG A 584 -1.56 -0.62 41.32
C ARG A 584 -2.59 -0.42 40.21
N LEU A 585 -3.84 -0.86 40.40
CA LEU A 585 -4.92 -0.63 39.43
C LEU A 585 -5.22 0.87 39.24
N LEU A 586 -5.20 1.66 40.32
CA LEU A 586 -5.37 3.11 40.23
C LEU A 586 -4.22 3.78 39.45
N THR A 587 -2.99 3.34 39.69
CA THR A 587 -1.81 3.82 38.95
C THR A 587 -1.91 3.47 37.46
N LEU A 588 -2.30 2.24 37.14
CA LEU A 588 -2.48 1.76 35.77
C LEU A 588 -3.64 2.49 35.06
N LYS A 589 -4.75 2.73 35.78
CA LYS A 589 -5.87 3.55 35.27
C LYS A 589 -5.43 4.98 34.95
N ALA A 590 -4.43 5.52 35.63
CA ALA A 590 -3.89 6.85 35.37
C ALA A 590 -2.86 6.89 34.23
N ARG A 591 -2.24 5.76 33.87
CA ARG A 591 -1.20 5.68 32.83
C ARG A 591 -1.62 5.05 31.50
N LEU A 592 -2.43 3.98 31.49
CA LEU A 592 -2.82 3.26 30.27
C LEU A 592 -4.03 3.86 29.56
N ASN A 593 -4.10 3.76 28.24
CA ASN A 593 -5.33 4.09 27.50
C ASN A 593 -6.53 3.23 27.98
N PRO A 594 -7.78 3.73 27.87
CA PRO A 594 -8.95 3.06 28.43
C PRO A 594 -9.20 1.64 27.94
N SER A 595 -8.92 1.35 26.67
CA SER A 595 -9.09 0.01 26.11
C SER A 595 -8.11 -0.98 26.74
N ASN A 596 -6.81 -0.64 26.77
CA ASN A 596 -5.82 -1.52 27.37
C ASN A 596 -6.04 -1.65 28.88
N PHE A 597 -6.46 -0.58 29.56
CA PHE A 597 -6.81 -0.66 30.98
C PHE A 597 -8.01 -1.60 31.21
N LEU A 598 -9.04 -1.54 30.36
CA LEU A 598 -10.21 -2.41 30.44
C LEU A 598 -9.83 -3.89 30.38
N ASP A 599 -9.00 -4.26 29.41
CA ASP A 599 -8.55 -5.64 29.23
C ASP A 599 -7.63 -6.07 30.39
N LEU A 600 -6.76 -5.16 30.84
CA LEU A 600 -5.85 -5.40 31.96
C LEU A 600 -6.58 -5.72 33.27
N TRP A 601 -7.51 -4.87 33.72
CA TRP A 601 -8.14 -5.09 35.02
C TRP A 601 -9.05 -6.33 35.00
N LYS A 602 -9.68 -6.63 33.86
CA LYS A 602 -10.44 -7.88 33.68
C LYS A 602 -9.53 -9.11 33.77
N GLY A 603 -8.36 -9.06 33.14
CA GLY A 603 -7.36 -10.13 33.25
C GLY A 603 -6.85 -10.32 34.69
N ILE A 604 -6.67 -9.24 35.44
CA ILE A 604 -6.32 -9.32 36.87
C ILE A 604 -7.47 -9.93 37.68
N ALA A 605 -8.72 -9.52 37.44
CA ALA A 605 -9.89 -10.09 38.12
C ALA A 605 -10.03 -11.60 37.88
N ASP A 606 -9.90 -12.04 36.63
CA ASP A 606 -9.93 -13.46 36.26
C ASP A 606 -8.78 -14.24 36.90
N GLY A 607 -7.56 -13.69 36.86
CA GLY A 607 -6.40 -14.29 37.50
C GLY A 607 -6.54 -14.46 39.02
N LEU A 608 -7.09 -13.45 39.70
CA LEU A 608 -7.39 -13.52 41.14
C LEU A 608 -8.50 -14.53 41.45
N ASP A 609 -9.57 -14.56 40.65
CA ASP A 609 -10.68 -15.51 40.79
C ASP A 609 -10.18 -16.96 40.67
N HIS A 610 -9.27 -17.20 39.73
CA HIS A 610 -8.58 -18.47 39.57
C HIS A 610 -7.65 -18.80 40.74
N PHE A 611 -6.75 -17.90 41.11
CA PHE A 611 -5.73 -18.12 42.12
C PHE A 611 -6.37 -18.39 43.49
N ILE A 612 -7.22 -17.49 43.96
CA ILE A 612 -7.82 -17.56 45.29
C ILE A 612 -8.61 -18.86 45.47
N LEU A 613 -9.45 -19.24 44.50
CA LEU A 613 -10.23 -20.47 44.61
C LEU A 613 -9.32 -21.70 44.63
N ASN A 614 -8.35 -21.79 43.73
CA ASN A 614 -7.48 -22.96 43.63
C ASN A 614 -6.61 -23.10 44.90
N SER A 615 -6.04 -22.01 45.41
CA SER A 615 -5.23 -22.04 46.62
C SER A 615 -6.02 -22.54 47.84
N ILE A 616 -7.28 -22.14 47.98
CA ILE A 616 -8.12 -22.60 49.10
C ILE A 616 -8.50 -24.08 48.92
N LEU A 617 -8.79 -24.52 47.69
CA LEU A 617 -9.10 -25.91 47.38
C LEU A 617 -7.91 -26.85 47.60
N GLU A 618 -6.69 -26.43 47.29
CA GLU A 618 -5.47 -27.22 47.47
C GLU A 618 -5.12 -27.45 48.95
N ILE A 619 -5.40 -26.47 49.81
CA ILE A 619 -5.04 -26.54 51.22
C ILE A 619 -5.98 -27.45 52.01
N GLY A 620 -7.21 -27.65 51.51
CA GLY A 620 -8.19 -28.56 52.09
C GLY A 620 -8.64 -28.16 53.50
N THR A 621 -8.61 -26.87 53.83
CA THR A 621 -9.02 -26.34 55.13
C THR A 621 -10.53 -26.55 55.35
N ARG A 622 -10.88 -27.03 56.56
CA ARG A 622 -12.28 -27.06 57.01
C ARG A 622 -12.56 -25.77 57.77
N PHE A 623 -13.48 -24.96 57.28
CA PHE A 623 -13.90 -23.74 57.94
C PHE A 623 -14.86 -24.04 59.11
N SER A 624 -14.60 -23.42 60.25
CA SER A 624 -15.60 -23.19 61.30
C SER A 624 -16.66 -22.18 60.82
N MET A 625 -17.80 -22.08 61.51
CA MET A 625 -18.83 -21.07 61.17
C MET A 625 -18.29 -19.62 61.23
N SER A 626 -17.41 -19.33 62.19
CA SER A 626 -16.70 -18.04 62.26
C SER A 626 -15.71 -17.87 61.10
N GLY A 627 -14.97 -18.92 60.74
CA GLY A 627 -14.05 -18.93 59.59
C GLY A 627 -14.77 -18.72 58.25
N MET A 628 -15.97 -19.28 58.07
CA MET A 628 -16.81 -19.03 56.88
C MET A 628 -17.28 -17.57 56.79
N ASN A 629 -17.68 -16.98 57.92
CA ASN A 629 -18.07 -15.57 57.98
C ASN A 629 -16.88 -14.64 57.66
N GLN A 630 -15.69 -14.96 58.19
CA GLN A 630 -14.46 -14.22 57.87
C GLN A 630 -14.11 -14.33 56.38
N PHE A 631 -14.13 -15.54 55.82
CA PHE A 631 -13.89 -15.77 54.40
C PHE A 631 -14.86 -14.97 53.52
N HIS A 632 -16.15 -14.92 53.89
CA HIS A 632 -17.13 -14.11 53.17
C HIS A 632 -16.84 -12.61 53.19
N ILE A 633 -16.38 -12.08 54.33
CA ILE A 633 -15.99 -10.67 54.47
C ILE A 633 -14.74 -10.37 53.65
N ASP A 634 -13.75 -11.24 53.70
CA ASP A 634 -12.50 -11.12 52.96
C ASP A 634 -12.74 -11.18 51.44
N MET A 635 -13.59 -12.09 50.95
CA MET A 635 -13.93 -12.17 49.53
C MET A 635 -14.78 -11.00 49.05
N LYS A 636 -15.66 -10.47 49.91
CA LYS A 636 -16.35 -9.20 49.61
C LYS A 636 -15.36 -8.06 49.44
N ALA A 637 -14.28 -8.02 50.20
CA ALA A 637 -13.24 -7.00 50.05
C ALA A 637 -12.50 -7.10 48.72
N VAL A 638 -12.29 -8.32 48.20
CA VAL A 638 -11.77 -8.53 46.83
C VAL A 638 -12.68 -7.85 45.80
N PHE A 639 -14.00 -8.01 45.91
CA PHE A 639 -14.94 -7.33 45.01
C PHE A 639 -14.85 -5.80 45.10
N LEU A 640 -14.66 -5.26 46.31
CA LEU A 640 -14.55 -3.81 46.52
C LEU A 640 -13.33 -3.19 45.85
N VAL A 641 -12.25 -3.94 45.62
CA VAL A 641 -11.07 -3.46 44.87
C VAL A 641 -11.45 -3.05 43.44
N PHE A 642 -12.43 -3.74 42.83
CA PHE A 642 -12.85 -3.52 41.44
C PHE A 642 -14.05 -2.56 41.28
N GLN A 643 -14.74 -2.24 42.39
CA GLN A 643 -15.88 -1.33 42.39
C GLN A 643 -15.63 0.03 41.71
N PRO A 644 -14.43 0.66 41.78
CA PRO A 644 -14.15 1.92 41.08
C PRO A 644 -14.13 1.82 39.54
N PHE A 645 -14.19 0.61 38.99
CA PHE A 645 -14.05 0.32 37.56
C PHE A 645 -15.29 -0.35 36.96
N CYS A 646 -16.15 -0.95 37.78
CA CYS A 646 -17.39 -1.61 37.35
C CYS A 646 -18.46 -1.54 38.44
N GLU A 647 -19.73 -1.39 38.03
CA GLU A 647 -20.89 -1.39 38.95
C GLU A 647 -21.14 -2.75 39.62
N ARG A 648 -20.76 -3.87 38.96
CA ARG A 648 -21.01 -5.26 39.42
C ARG A 648 -19.73 -6.09 39.37
N PRO A 649 -18.75 -5.84 40.25
CA PRO A 649 -17.46 -6.54 40.25
C PRO A 649 -17.60 -8.06 40.40
N GLU A 650 -18.60 -8.54 41.14
CA GLU A 650 -18.88 -9.96 41.34
C GLU A 650 -19.21 -10.74 40.04
N ALA A 651 -19.53 -10.05 38.94
CA ALA A 651 -19.72 -10.69 37.65
C ALA A 651 -18.40 -11.14 36.99
N PHE A 652 -17.29 -10.51 37.39
CA PHE A 652 -15.95 -10.78 36.86
C PHE A 652 -15.13 -11.73 37.74
N LEU A 653 -15.69 -12.15 38.87
CA LEU A 653 -15.12 -13.16 39.77
C LEU A 653 -16.15 -14.28 40.02
N PRO A 654 -16.60 -14.99 38.96
CA PRO A 654 -17.70 -15.94 39.04
C PRO A 654 -17.40 -17.13 39.95
N ARG A 655 -16.14 -17.56 40.08
CA ARG A 655 -15.77 -18.74 40.88
C ARG A 655 -15.84 -18.46 42.36
N ILE A 656 -15.28 -17.33 42.81
CA ILE A 656 -15.38 -16.87 44.19
C ILE A 656 -16.84 -16.63 44.54
N ARG A 657 -17.60 -15.92 43.68
CA ARG A 657 -19.03 -15.68 43.89
C ARG A 657 -19.79 -16.99 44.09
N TYR A 658 -19.53 -17.98 43.25
CA TYR A 658 -20.17 -19.29 43.34
C TYR A 658 -19.77 -20.05 44.61
N ALA A 659 -18.48 -20.04 44.97
CA ALA A 659 -18.00 -20.66 46.20
C ALA A 659 -18.68 -20.06 47.44
N LEU A 660 -18.85 -18.74 47.51
CA LEU A 660 -19.57 -18.07 48.59
C LEU A 660 -21.04 -18.48 48.66
N GLN A 661 -21.71 -18.61 47.52
CA GLN A 661 -23.10 -19.08 47.46
C GLN A 661 -23.24 -20.51 47.98
N LEU A 662 -22.34 -21.42 47.55
CA LEU A 662 -22.35 -22.83 47.96
C LEU A 662 -22.05 -23.00 49.47
N LEU A 663 -21.11 -22.20 49.99
CA LEU A 663 -20.79 -22.19 51.41
C LEU A 663 -21.99 -21.71 52.25
N GLN A 664 -22.87 -20.85 51.73
CA GLN A 664 -24.06 -20.36 52.43
C GLN A 664 -25.30 -21.26 52.31
N THR A 665 -25.40 -22.11 51.28
CA THR A 665 -26.55 -23.04 51.11
C THR A 665 -26.55 -24.17 52.12
N ASP A 666 -27.75 -24.59 52.57
CA ASP A 666 -27.92 -25.73 53.48
C ASP A 666 -27.58 -27.06 52.76
N ILE A 667 -27.08 -28.06 53.50
CA ILE A 667 -26.57 -29.33 52.96
C ILE A 667 -27.66 -30.06 52.16
N ALA A 668 -28.92 -29.93 52.60
CA ALA A 668 -30.09 -30.52 51.95
C ALA A 668 -30.38 -29.91 50.56
N GLU A 669 -30.15 -28.60 50.38
CA GLU A 669 -30.30 -27.91 49.10
C GLU A 669 -29.08 -28.15 48.18
N ALA A 670 -27.88 -28.18 48.75
CA ALA A 670 -26.65 -28.46 48.01
C ALA A 670 -26.57 -29.91 47.49
N GLY A 671 -27.17 -30.87 48.20
CA GLY A 671 -27.35 -32.26 47.74
C GLY A 671 -28.20 -32.36 46.47
N SER A 672 -29.21 -31.49 46.32
CA SER A 672 -30.05 -31.46 45.10
C SER A 672 -29.30 -30.94 43.87
N LEU A 673 -28.29 -30.07 44.06
CA LEU A 673 -27.41 -29.57 43.00
C LEU A 673 -26.40 -30.63 42.51
N LEU A 674 -25.98 -31.56 43.39
CA LEU A 674 -25.04 -32.65 43.08
C LEU A 674 -25.71 -33.93 42.57
N CYS A 675 -27.00 -34.13 42.88
CA CYS A 675 -27.77 -35.36 42.59
C CYS A 675 -28.66 -35.26 41.33
N GLY A 676 -28.48 -34.24 40.49
CA GLY A 676 -29.13 -34.12 39.18
C GLY A 676 -28.61 -35.16 38.17
N SER A 677 -28.88 -36.44 38.42
CA SER A 677 -28.69 -37.51 37.45
C SER A 677 -29.94 -37.66 36.58
N HIS A 678 -29.74 -37.49 35.28
CA HIS A 678 -30.66 -37.80 34.16
C HIS A 678 -31.89 -36.90 33.97
N GLN A 679 -31.83 -36.14 32.87
CA GLN A 679 -32.94 -35.65 32.03
C GLN A 679 -34.29 -35.48 32.74
N THR A 680 -34.66 -34.24 33.03
CA THR A 680 -36.01 -33.73 32.77
C THR A 680 -35.98 -32.20 32.77
N GLU A 681 -36.57 -31.63 31.72
CA GLU A 681 -36.91 -30.23 31.59
C GLU A 681 -37.72 -29.81 32.83
N TYR A 682 -37.13 -29.05 33.76
CA TYR A 682 -37.77 -28.14 34.75
C TYR A 682 -36.74 -27.80 35.86
N SER A 683 -35.59 -27.22 35.48
CA SER A 683 -34.64 -26.59 36.41
C SER A 683 -33.84 -25.48 35.69
N GLN A 684 -34.52 -24.43 35.22
CA GLN A 684 -33.85 -23.18 34.85
C GLN A 684 -33.43 -22.46 36.14
N GLY A 685 -32.20 -22.70 36.59
CA GLY A 685 -31.66 -22.00 37.75
C GLY A 685 -30.14 -22.04 37.90
N TYR A 686 -29.50 -23.20 37.74
CA TYR A 686 -28.09 -23.35 38.14
C TYR A 686 -27.32 -24.38 37.29
N ALA A 687 -27.28 -24.21 35.97
CA ALA A 687 -26.25 -24.84 35.16
C ALA A 687 -24.95 -24.04 35.34
N ILE A 688 -23.88 -24.65 35.85
CA ILE A 688 -22.67 -23.95 36.32
C ILE A 688 -21.55 -24.09 35.27
N PRO A 689 -21.17 -23.03 34.53
CA PRO A 689 -20.12 -23.10 33.52
C PRO A 689 -18.70 -23.00 34.07
N TYR A 690 -18.53 -22.57 35.33
CA TYR A 690 -17.25 -22.01 35.82
C TYR A 690 -16.51 -22.86 36.86
N VAL A 691 -17.12 -23.93 37.39
CA VAL A 691 -16.55 -24.76 38.47
C VAL A 691 -16.84 -26.24 38.15
N SER A 692 -15.83 -27.11 38.22
CA SER A 692 -15.99 -28.53 37.91
C SER A 692 -16.70 -29.30 39.03
N ARG A 693 -17.30 -30.46 38.70
CA ARG A 693 -17.97 -31.31 39.70
C ARG A 693 -17.05 -31.68 40.88
N GLU A 694 -15.78 -31.96 40.60
CA GLU A 694 -14.77 -32.25 41.63
C GLU A 694 -14.49 -31.03 42.52
N GLN A 695 -14.48 -29.82 41.96
CA GLN A 695 -14.33 -28.59 42.74
C GLN A 695 -15.56 -28.34 43.62
N VAL A 696 -16.78 -28.61 43.15
CA VAL A 696 -18.01 -28.50 43.95
C VAL A 696 -17.94 -29.43 45.18
N GLU A 697 -17.53 -30.68 44.99
CA GLU A 697 -17.36 -31.65 46.08
C GLU A 697 -16.29 -31.18 47.09
N LYS A 698 -15.16 -30.65 46.60
CA LYS A 698 -14.11 -30.10 47.46
C LYS A 698 -14.60 -28.89 48.27
N ILE A 699 -15.35 -27.95 47.67
CA ILE A 699 -15.91 -26.78 48.36
C ILE A 699 -16.92 -27.24 49.43
N MET A 700 -17.75 -28.25 49.15
CA MET A 700 -18.69 -28.78 50.15
C MET A 700 -17.99 -29.44 51.33
N ASN A 701 -16.87 -30.13 51.09
CA ASN A 701 -16.05 -30.78 52.11
C ASN A 701 -15.29 -29.78 53.01
N MET A 702 -15.31 -28.49 52.69
CA MET A 702 -14.72 -27.43 53.52
C MET A 702 -15.61 -27.05 54.71
N LYS A 703 -16.87 -27.50 54.81
CA LYS A 703 -17.71 -27.22 55.99
C LYS A 703 -17.31 -28.13 57.16
N LYS A 704 -16.92 -27.55 58.30
CA LYS A 704 -16.77 -28.28 59.57
C LYS A 704 -18.14 -28.38 60.23
N PHE A 705 -18.67 -29.60 60.36
CA PHE A 705 -19.96 -29.87 61.01
C PHE A 705 -19.84 -29.84 62.53
#